data_AF-A0A420CWK4-F1
#
_entry.id   AF-A0A420CWK4-F1
#
_cell.length_a   1.000
_cell.length_b   1.000
_cell.length_c   1.000
_cell.angle_alpha   90.00
_cell.angle_beta   90.00
_cell.angle_gamma   90.00
#
_symmetry.space_group_name_H-M   'P 1'
#
loop_
_entity.id
_entity.type
_entity.pdbx_description
1 polymer ?
#
loop_
_entity_poly.entity_id
_entity_poly.type
_entity_poly.pdbx_seq_one_letter_code
_entity_poly.pdbx_strand_id
1 'polypeptide(L)'
;MMKKNLLLTSMFVIFSLLAKSQVGINTANPQGILSVDGLKNNPPTGVPTAAQAKDDLMMSPNGNLGIGTITPGTTLDVNGAITNRETTLDVTGNSVTIPANVSQVQLTGSATADVAVVAPAAPNAGQRLIVYNNTTGGFGAILNGVTVPNGKALEYIYSNSGWRSIDGGSGGVSSVNIYNADGTITGHRKVIQGANTLTFTGTKTNAFSVDGSTFSVDAANDRVGLGTTTPDTKLTISTPDNSFGLNHTNGTVNLKTYIGGGVVSVGTTTANDLRFTTNNTQKVSITSDGNVGVGTVTPTNKLVIAGSNAQPSALGTATTNATLRVDGNSNHALDFGTYANSPYGSYISSQNKTATTGLPLVLNPAGGNVGVNTTPGTAMDVNGAITNRETVLTVSGNNVTVPPNVSQVQLTGAATANVAISAPAAPNAGQRLIVYNNTTGGFGATLDGVTVPNGKALEYVFSNSYWRSTDGSTVGVSSANIGDIKASFSVSDHNGWVKLDGRPTGGLTTTQRAAANSLGFASYIPNASNSYLVQDGTRLGSINSNNSRIIARNQLPDFQLSGTTSSAEPTIKYDIINNNGRPATDTYSYTFLAGKIGTGTRNLDHVNTNVLYQNPHSHSFNTNSVNGGVAQQSINIQPQSLSVNMFVYLGK
;
A
#
# COMPACT_ATOMS: atom_id res chain seq x y z
N MET A 1 -84.74 -65.08 120.83
CA MET A 1 -83.88 -65.74 119.82
C MET A 1 -83.38 -64.74 118.76
N MET A 2 -82.20 -64.15 118.98
CA MET A 2 -81.11 -63.90 118.02
C MET A 2 -81.34 -63.52 116.53
N LYS A 3 -82.42 -62.84 116.11
CA LYS A 3 -82.54 -62.37 114.69
C LYS A 3 -82.84 -60.89 114.44
N LYS A 4 -83.18 -60.08 115.45
CA LYS A 4 -83.57 -58.66 115.23
C LYS A 4 -82.40 -57.65 115.17
N ASN A 5 -81.24 -57.97 115.74
CA ASN A 5 -80.12 -57.02 115.82
C ASN A 5 -79.24 -56.98 114.54
N LEU A 6 -79.41 -57.95 113.63
CA LEU A 6 -78.65 -58.03 112.38
C LEU A 6 -79.26 -57.16 111.26
N LEU A 7 -80.58 -56.94 111.27
CA LEU A 7 -81.22 -56.01 110.33
C LEU A 7 -80.84 -54.55 110.61
N LEU A 8 -80.73 -54.16 111.90
CA LEU A 8 -80.44 -52.77 112.26
C LEU A 8 -78.98 -52.40 111.97
N THR A 9 -78.06 -53.36 112.05
CA THR A 9 -76.66 -53.17 111.60
C THR A 9 -76.53 -53.17 110.08
N SER A 10 -77.28 -53.99 109.34
CA SER A 10 -77.28 -53.87 107.87
C SER A 10 -77.88 -52.55 107.39
N MET A 11 -78.91 -52.03 108.07
CA MET A 11 -79.54 -50.75 107.73
C MET A 11 -78.64 -49.52 107.98
N PHE A 12 -77.72 -49.59 108.96
CA PHE A 12 -76.72 -48.55 109.19
C PHE A 12 -75.47 -48.68 108.30
N VAL A 13 -75.08 -49.89 107.89
CA VAL A 13 -73.93 -50.11 106.99
C VAL A 13 -74.27 -49.84 105.51
N ILE A 14 -75.54 -49.90 105.12
CA ILE A 14 -75.97 -49.47 103.77
C ILE A 14 -76.04 -47.93 103.66
N PHE A 15 -76.20 -47.21 104.78
CA PHE A 15 -76.25 -45.74 104.80
C PHE A 15 -74.88 -45.04 104.71
N SER A 16 -73.76 -45.79 104.73
CA SER A 16 -72.40 -45.24 104.65
C SER A 16 -71.76 -45.33 103.26
N LEU A 17 -72.48 -45.83 102.24
CA LEU A 17 -71.99 -45.89 100.87
C LEU A 17 -72.33 -44.60 100.09
N LEU A 18 -71.36 -43.67 100.09
CA LEU A 18 -71.24 -42.54 99.16
C LEU A 18 -72.33 -41.45 99.26
N ALA A 19 -72.51 -40.88 100.45
CA ALA A 19 -73.05 -39.53 100.58
C ALA A 19 -72.05 -38.52 99.96
N LYS A 20 -72.15 -38.28 98.64
CA LYS A 20 -71.35 -37.26 97.97
C LYS A 20 -71.79 -35.87 98.46
N SER A 21 -70.85 -35.10 99.00
CA SER A 21 -71.06 -33.72 99.46
C SER A 21 -71.19 -32.74 98.28
N GLN A 22 -72.16 -32.99 97.40
CA GLN A 22 -72.49 -32.12 96.27
C GLN A 22 -73.65 -31.21 96.65
N VAL A 23 -73.51 -29.92 96.40
CA VAL A 23 -74.53 -28.90 96.66
C VAL A 23 -75.24 -28.58 95.35
N GLY A 24 -76.51 -28.96 95.26
CA GLY A 24 -77.42 -28.51 94.22
C GLY A 24 -78.22 -27.30 94.70
N ILE A 25 -78.20 -26.21 93.93
CA ILE A 25 -79.15 -25.09 94.07
C ILE A 25 -80.05 -25.13 92.85
N ASN A 26 -81.36 -25.17 93.07
CA ASN A 26 -82.42 -25.40 92.07
C ASN A 26 -82.37 -26.71 91.26
N THR A 27 -81.23 -27.41 91.18
CA THR A 27 -81.13 -28.75 90.60
C THR A 27 -81.12 -29.86 91.67
N ALA A 28 -81.82 -30.96 91.39
CA ALA A 28 -81.75 -32.21 92.16
C ALA A 28 -80.62 -33.13 91.69
N ASN A 29 -79.89 -32.74 90.64
CA ASN A 29 -78.92 -33.55 89.90
C ASN A 29 -77.59 -32.77 89.71
N PRO A 30 -76.79 -32.55 90.78
CA PRO A 30 -75.58 -31.75 90.69
C PRO A 30 -74.51 -32.44 89.83
N GLN A 31 -73.97 -31.71 88.84
CA GLN A 31 -72.92 -32.21 87.94
C GLN A 31 -71.50 -32.01 88.50
N GLY A 32 -71.35 -31.19 89.56
CA GLY A 32 -70.09 -30.90 90.23
C GLY A 32 -70.18 -30.95 91.76
N ILE A 33 -69.20 -30.37 92.46
CA ILE A 33 -69.27 -30.15 93.92
C ILE A 33 -70.32 -29.08 94.24
N LEU A 34 -70.42 -28.04 93.42
CA LEU A 34 -71.51 -27.08 93.42
C LEU A 34 -72.15 -27.06 92.04
N SER A 35 -73.47 -27.02 91.97
CA SER A 35 -74.22 -26.79 90.73
C SER A 35 -75.42 -25.92 91.02
N VAL A 36 -75.53 -24.80 90.31
CA VAL A 36 -76.63 -23.85 90.40
C VAL A 36 -77.33 -23.84 89.05
N ASP A 37 -78.60 -24.22 89.04
CA ASP A 37 -79.46 -24.23 87.85
C ASP A 37 -80.36 -22.99 87.87
N GLY A 38 -80.10 -22.04 86.99
CA GLY A 38 -80.74 -20.73 87.00
C GLY A 38 -82.25 -20.82 86.77
N LEU A 39 -82.67 -21.58 85.74
CA LEU A 39 -84.05 -21.70 85.30
C LEU A 39 -84.77 -22.94 85.85
N LYS A 40 -84.09 -23.77 86.66
CA LYS A 40 -84.58 -25.06 87.15
C LYS A 40 -84.96 -26.00 86.00
N ASN A 41 -84.15 -25.99 84.93
CA ASN A 41 -84.45 -26.69 83.68
C ASN A 41 -83.74 -28.05 83.55
N ASN A 42 -82.83 -28.40 84.45
CA ASN A 42 -82.04 -29.63 84.36
C ASN A 42 -82.83 -30.91 84.63
N PRO A 43 -82.47 -32.03 83.98
CA PRO A 43 -83.16 -33.31 84.17
C PRO A 43 -82.89 -33.85 85.59
N PRO A 44 -83.88 -34.52 86.25
CA PRO A 44 -83.70 -35.08 87.59
C PRO A 44 -82.59 -36.12 87.74
N THR A 45 -82.14 -36.73 86.62
CA THR A 45 -81.00 -37.64 86.54
C THR A 45 -80.31 -37.49 85.17
N GLY A 46 -79.06 -37.97 85.07
CA GLY A 46 -78.28 -37.91 83.83
C GLY A 46 -77.48 -36.60 83.68
N VAL A 47 -77.08 -36.29 82.45
CA VAL A 47 -76.27 -35.11 82.13
C VAL A 47 -77.16 -34.06 81.45
N PRO A 48 -77.19 -32.79 81.91
CA PRO A 48 -77.81 -31.68 81.20
C PRO A 48 -77.40 -31.57 79.74
N THR A 49 -78.33 -31.16 78.89
CA THR A 49 -78.00 -30.80 77.51
C THR A 49 -77.21 -29.49 77.47
N ALA A 50 -76.46 -29.26 76.40
CA ALA A 50 -75.70 -28.03 76.20
C ALA A 50 -76.57 -26.75 76.13
N ALA A 51 -77.89 -26.87 75.97
CA ALA A 51 -78.83 -25.76 76.04
C ALA A 51 -79.23 -25.42 77.48
N GLN A 52 -79.49 -26.45 78.31
CA GLN A 52 -79.77 -26.32 79.74
C GLN A 52 -78.54 -25.82 80.51
N ALA A 53 -77.36 -26.34 80.17
CA ALA A 53 -76.10 -25.92 80.77
C ALA A 53 -75.78 -24.42 80.60
N LYS A 54 -76.47 -23.66 79.73
CA LYS A 54 -76.18 -22.24 79.47
C LYS A 54 -76.52 -21.29 80.61
N ASP A 55 -77.53 -21.62 81.42
CA ASP A 55 -77.89 -20.87 82.61
C ASP A 55 -77.34 -21.49 83.91
N ASP A 56 -76.54 -22.56 83.79
CA ASP A 56 -75.87 -23.20 84.91
C ASP A 56 -74.57 -22.48 85.33
N LEU A 57 -74.31 -22.51 86.65
CA LEU A 57 -72.97 -22.36 87.23
C LEU A 57 -72.56 -23.69 87.88
N MET A 58 -71.36 -24.19 87.58
CA MET A 58 -70.88 -25.47 88.07
C MET A 58 -69.43 -25.39 88.56
N MET A 59 -69.14 -25.88 89.78
CA MET A 59 -67.77 -26.04 90.28
C MET A 59 -67.36 -27.50 90.26
N SER A 60 -66.31 -27.83 89.51
CA SER A 60 -65.82 -29.21 89.38
C SER A 60 -65.04 -29.64 90.63
N PRO A 61 -64.85 -30.96 90.86
CA PRO A 61 -64.04 -31.46 91.98
C PRO A 61 -62.58 -30.99 91.97
N ASN A 62 -62.07 -30.51 90.83
CA ASN A 62 -60.70 -30.01 90.69
C ASN A 62 -60.59 -28.49 90.90
N GLY A 63 -61.69 -27.82 91.28
CA GLY A 63 -61.72 -26.38 91.54
C GLY A 63 -61.98 -25.49 90.32
N ASN A 64 -62.23 -26.06 89.14
CA ASN A 64 -62.60 -25.29 87.95
C ASN A 64 -64.05 -24.80 88.07
N LEU A 65 -64.30 -23.53 87.78
CA LEU A 65 -65.62 -22.91 87.74
C LEU A 65 -66.10 -22.78 86.29
N GLY A 66 -67.22 -23.41 85.96
CA GLY A 66 -67.95 -23.25 84.72
C GLY A 66 -69.11 -22.28 84.88
N ILE A 67 -69.30 -21.40 83.90
CA ILE A 67 -70.50 -20.56 83.73
C ILE A 67 -71.01 -20.81 82.30
N GLY A 68 -72.24 -21.28 82.18
CA GLY A 68 -72.79 -21.73 80.90
C GLY A 68 -72.26 -23.09 80.42
N THR A 69 -71.52 -23.81 81.26
CA THR A 69 -70.93 -25.12 80.95
C THR A 69 -70.81 -25.98 82.21
N ILE A 70 -71.09 -27.28 82.03
CA ILE A 70 -70.97 -28.32 83.07
C ILE A 70 -69.71 -29.21 82.89
N THR A 71 -68.78 -28.80 82.04
CA THR A 71 -67.46 -29.46 81.89
C THR A 71 -66.35 -28.43 81.71
N PRO A 72 -66.05 -27.59 82.72
CA PRO A 72 -65.11 -26.48 82.60
C PRO A 72 -63.67 -26.97 82.39
N GLY A 73 -63.10 -26.63 81.23
CA GLY A 73 -61.75 -27.06 80.82
C GLY A 73 -60.61 -26.33 81.55
N THR A 74 -60.88 -25.12 82.05
CA THR A 74 -59.92 -24.24 82.74
C THR A 74 -60.46 -23.75 84.08
N THR A 75 -59.61 -23.14 84.91
CA THR A 75 -59.96 -22.68 86.28
C THR A 75 -61.20 -21.78 86.32
N LEU A 76 -61.38 -20.94 85.30
CA LEU A 76 -62.65 -20.34 84.94
C LEU A 76 -62.90 -20.66 83.46
N ASP A 77 -64.10 -21.14 83.14
CA ASP A 77 -64.55 -21.44 81.78
C ASP A 77 -65.95 -20.83 81.59
N VAL A 78 -66.09 -19.93 80.62
CA VAL A 78 -67.32 -19.18 80.36
C VAL A 78 -67.77 -19.44 78.94
N ASN A 79 -68.85 -20.22 78.80
CA ASN A 79 -69.48 -20.52 77.52
C ASN A 79 -70.46 -19.40 77.13
N GLY A 80 -69.92 -18.19 76.96
CA GLY A 80 -70.69 -16.98 76.72
C GLY A 80 -69.81 -15.74 76.59
N ALA A 81 -70.42 -14.57 76.43
CA ALA A 81 -69.69 -13.31 76.34
C ALA A 81 -69.26 -12.82 77.74
N ILE A 82 -68.01 -12.39 77.86
CA ILE A 82 -67.49 -11.69 79.04
C ILE A 82 -67.52 -10.19 78.77
N THR A 83 -68.21 -9.43 79.62
CA THR A 83 -68.21 -7.96 79.55
C THR A 83 -67.16 -7.40 80.51
N ASN A 84 -66.08 -6.85 79.97
CA ASN A 84 -65.14 -6.05 80.76
C ASN A 84 -65.74 -4.66 81.03
N ARG A 85 -65.49 -4.10 82.21
CA ARG A 85 -65.80 -2.70 82.50
C ARG A 85 -64.62 -1.84 82.05
N GLU A 86 -64.90 -0.84 81.23
CA GLU A 86 -63.92 0.13 80.77
C GLU A 86 -63.65 1.19 81.86
N THR A 87 -62.37 1.46 82.10
CA THR A 87 -61.90 2.56 82.96
C THR A 87 -61.29 3.65 82.09
N THR A 88 -61.79 4.87 82.16
CA THR A 88 -61.19 6.03 81.47
C THR A 88 -59.99 6.57 82.27
N LEU A 89 -58.88 6.86 81.59
CA LEU A 89 -57.69 7.52 82.17
C LEU A 89 -57.21 8.66 81.26
N ASP A 90 -57.10 9.86 81.82
CA ASP A 90 -56.53 11.01 81.12
C ASP A 90 -55.00 10.92 81.04
N VAL A 91 -54.47 11.04 79.83
CA VAL A 91 -53.04 11.10 79.54
C VAL A 91 -52.51 12.49 79.89
N THR A 92 -51.48 12.53 80.74
CA THR A 92 -50.83 13.78 81.16
C THR A 92 -49.35 13.73 80.79
N GLY A 93 -48.86 14.73 80.05
CA GLY A 93 -47.45 14.80 79.64
C GLY A 93 -46.99 13.65 78.74
N ASN A 94 -47.89 13.15 77.87
CA ASN A 94 -47.66 11.99 77.00
C ASN A 94 -47.27 10.72 77.77
N SER A 95 -47.81 10.54 78.98
CA SER A 95 -47.62 9.33 79.79
C SER A 95 -48.90 8.98 80.55
N VAL A 96 -49.10 7.69 80.83
CA VAL A 96 -50.22 7.18 81.61
C VAL A 96 -49.86 5.87 82.31
N THR A 97 -50.23 5.75 83.58
CA THR A 97 -50.08 4.52 84.36
C THR A 97 -51.44 3.87 84.56
N ILE A 98 -51.60 2.62 84.10
CA ILE A 98 -52.83 1.85 84.26
C ILE A 98 -52.87 1.28 85.69
N PRO A 99 -53.94 1.49 86.47
CA PRO A 99 -54.08 0.90 87.80
C PRO A 99 -54.13 -0.63 87.79
N ALA A 100 -53.78 -1.24 88.93
CA ALA A 100 -54.01 -2.68 89.13
C ALA A 100 -55.50 -3.04 89.03
N ASN A 101 -55.79 -4.30 88.65
CA ASN A 101 -57.14 -4.85 88.47
C ASN A 101 -58.00 -4.21 87.37
N VAL A 102 -57.41 -3.41 86.47
CA VAL A 102 -58.06 -2.95 85.23
C VAL A 102 -57.85 -3.99 84.12
N SER A 103 -58.95 -4.40 83.47
CA SER A 103 -58.93 -5.33 82.31
C SER A 103 -59.25 -4.66 80.98
N GLN A 104 -59.85 -3.47 81.00
CA GLN A 104 -60.06 -2.61 79.83
C GLN A 104 -59.89 -1.15 80.23
N VAL A 105 -59.07 -0.42 79.48
CA VAL A 105 -58.79 0.99 79.70
C VAL A 105 -59.03 1.80 78.43
N GLN A 106 -59.64 2.98 78.58
CA GLN A 106 -59.70 4.00 77.54
C GLN A 106 -58.76 5.15 77.93
N LEU A 107 -57.82 5.47 77.04
CA LEU A 107 -56.91 6.60 77.20
C LEU A 107 -57.53 7.84 76.56
N THR A 108 -57.64 8.94 77.31
CA THR A 108 -58.22 10.23 76.90
C THR A 108 -57.24 11.37 77.11
N GLY A 109 -57.64 12.61 76.78
CA GLY A 109 -56.79 13.80 76.86
C GLY A 109 -56.07 14.12 75.55
N SER A 110 -55.22 15.15 75.57
CA SER A 110 -54.53 15.69 74.38
C SER A 110 -53.06 15.30 74.35
N ALA A 111 -52.75 14.22 73.64
CA ALA A 111 -51.39 13.80 73.37
C ALA A 111 -50.71 14.76 72.36
N THR A 112 -49.46 15.13 72.62
CA THR A 112 -48.61 15.95 71.74
C THR A 112 -47.41 15.19 71.17
N ALA A 113 -47.24 13.93 71.59
CA ALA A 113 -46.30 12.94 71.08
C ALA A 113 -46.85 11.54 71.44
N ASP A 114 -46.14 10.48 71.06
CA ASP A 114 -46.51 9.11 71.45
C ASP A 114 -46.58 8.96 72.98
N VAL A 115 -47.66 8.31 73.44
CA VAL A 115 -48.01 8.17 74.84
C VAL A 115 -47.30 6.95 75.44
N ALA A 116 -46.44 7.15 76.44
CA ALA A 116 -45.86 6.06 77.20
C ALA A 116 -46.90 5.42 78.13
N VAL A 117 -47.24 4.15 77.91
CA VAL A 117 -48.19 3.39 78.74
C VAL A 117 -47.44 2.48 79.71
N VAL A 118 -47.61 2.74 81.00
CA VAL A 118 -47.10 1.88 82.08
C VAL A 118 -48.24 1.00 82.58
N ALA A 119 -48.25 -0.28 82.20
CA ALA A 119 -49.21 -1.26 82.70
C ALA A 119 -48.75 -1.84 84.06
N PRO A 120 -49.68 -2.28 84.93
CA PRO A 120 -49.32 -2.84 86.24
C PRO A 120 -48.62 -4.19 86.06
N ALA A 121 -47.78 -4.58 87.03
CA ALA A 121 -47.31 -5.96 87.12
C ALA A 121 -48.50 -6.87 87.46
N ALA A 122 -48.90 -7.74 86.52
CA ALA A 122 -50.00 -8.67 86.77
C ALA A 122 -49.56 -9.75 87.77
N PRO A 123 -50.40 -10.09 88.77
CA PRO A 123 -50.06 -11.10 89.78
C PRO A 123 -49.97 -12.52 89.21
N ASN A 124 -50.59 -12.79 88.05
CA ASN A 124 -50.63 -14.11 87.42
C ASN A 124 -50.42 -14.02 85.90
N ALA A 125 -49.80 -15.06 85.32
CA ALA A 125 -49.76 -15.24 83.87
C ALA A 125 -51.16 -15.52 83.30
N GLY A 126 -51.42 -15.06 82.08
CA GLY A 126 -52.72 -15.21 81.41
C GLY A 126 -53.71 -14.07 81.67
N GLN A 127 -53.39 -13.08 82.52
CA GLN A 127 -54.23 -11.90 82.65
C GLN A 127 -54.31 -11.13 81.31
N ARG A 128 -55.51 -10.63 80.98
CA ARG A 128 -55.81 -9.86 79.77
C ARG A 128 -55.97 -8.37 80.11
N LEU A 129 -55.55 -7.51 79.19
CA LEU A 129 -55.69 -6.06 79.26
C LEU A 129 -55.98 -5.50 77.87
N ILE A 130 -57.11 -4.82 77.71
CA ILE A 130 -57.47 -4.10 76.49
C ILE A 130 -57.10 -2.62 76.70
N VAL A 131 -56.30 -2.05 75.79
CA VAL A 131 -55.94 -0.63 75.79
C VAL A 131 -56.57 0.02 74.56
N TYR A 132 -57.55 0.90 74.77
CA TYR A 132 -58.14 1.75 73.74
C TYR A 132 -57.46 3.13 73.76
N ASN A 133 -56.73 3.47 72.70
CA ASN A 133 -56.20 4.82 72.53
C ASN A 133 -57.27 5.73 71.89
N ASN A 134 -57.85 6.61 72.69
CA ASN A 134 -58.84 7.62 72.29
C ASN A 134 -58.34 9.04 72.61
N THR A 135 -57.03 9.26 72.49
CA THR A 135 -56.42 10.57 72.74
C THR A 135 -56.64 11.51 71.55
N THR A 136 -56.77 12.80 71.81
CA THR A 136 -56.67 13.82 70.76
C THR A 136 -55.19 14.07 70.43
N GLY A 137 -54.89 14.39 69.17
CA GLY A 137 -53.51 14.60 68.69
C GLY A 137 -53.01 13.59 67.65
N GLY A 138 -53.61 12.39 67.57
CA GLY A 138 -53.31 11.40 66.52
C GLY A 138 -52.13 10.47 66.77
N PHE A 139 -51.44 10.63 67.90
CA PHE A 139 -50.26 9.84 68.27
C PHE A 139 -50.60 8.42 68.76
N GLY A 140 -49.62 7.53 68.72
CA GLY A 140 -49.76 6.17 69.24
C GLY A 140 -49.62 6.11 70.76
N ALA A 141 -50.19 5.09 71.40
CA ALA A 141 -49.94 4.78 72.80
C ALA A 141 -49.09 3.50 72.90
N ILE A 142 -47.88 3.62 73.45
CA ILE A 142 -46.86 2.57 73.41
C ILE A 142 -46.84 1.80 74.73
N LEU A 143 -47.20 0.52 74.68
CA LEU A 143 -47.02 -0.43 75.79
C LEU A 143 -46.00 -1.50 75.36
N ASN A 144 -44.90 -1.62 76.11
CA ASN A 144 -43.81 -2.59 75.87
C ASN A 144 -43.28 -2.59 74.42
N GLY A 145 -43.18 -1.40 73.81
CA GLY A 145 -42.68 -1.22 72.44
C GLY A 145 -43.71 -1.52 71.34
N VAL A 146 -44.94 -1.91 71.69
CA VAL A 146 -46.05 -2.06 70.74
C VAL A 146 -46.93 -0.82 70.78
N THR A 147 -47.12 -0.20 69.62
CA THR A 147 -47.97 0.98 69.45
C THR A 147 -49.43 0.60 69.29
N VAL A 148 -50.30 1.20 70.12
CA VAL A 148 -51.75 1.26 69.93
C VAL A 148 -52.09 2.50 69.09
N PRO A 149 -52.49 2.36 67.81
CA PRO A 149 -52.82 3.51 66.97
C PRO A 149 -54.00 4.31 67.54
N ASN A 150 -54.04 5.61 67.29
CA ASN A 150 -55.18 6.41 67.73
C ASN A 150 -56.51 5.94 67.10
N GLY A 151 -57.59 5.95 67.88
CA GLY A 151 -58.89 5.43 67.48
C GLY A 151 -58.93 3.90 67.34
N LYS A 152 -57.97 3.17 67.93
CA LYS A 152 -57.91 1.70 67.94
C LYS A 152 -57.71 1.17 69.35
N ALA A 153 -58.30 0.00 69.60
CA ALA A 153 -58.06 -0.79 70.79
C ALA A 153 -57.18 -1.99 70.44
N LEU A 154 -56.23 -2.30 71.30
CA LEU A 154 -55.33 -3.46 71.20
C LEU A 154 -55.39 -4.23 72.51
N GLU A 155 -55.43 -5.56 72.40
CA GLU A 155 -55.44 -6.45 73.54
C GLU A 155 -54.06 -7.03 73.81
N TYR A 156 -53.73 -7.14 75.10
CA TYR A 156 -52.48 -7.65 75.62
C TYR A 156 -52.74 -8.80 76.60
N ILE A 157 -51.86 -9.80 76.58
CA ILE A 157 -51.83 -10.91 77.54
C ILE A 157 -50.52 -10.83 78.32
N TYR A 158 -50.60 -10.93 79.65
CA TYR A 158 -49.41 -11.01 80.51
C TYR A 158 -48.81 -12.42 80.48
N SER A 159 -47.58 -12.54 80.01
CA SER A 159 -46.87 -13.83 79.91
C SER A 159 -45.35 -13.63 79.91
N ASN A 160 -44.63 -14.56 80.54
CA ASN A 160 -43.16 -14.49 80.71
C ASN A 160 -42.70 -13.13 81.27
N SER A 161 -43.33 -12.71 82.37
CA SER A 161 -43.05 -11.46 83.11
C SER A 161 -43.26 -10.15 82.34
N GLY A 162 -44.12 -10.13 81.31
CA GLY A 162 -44.49 -8.89 80.62
C GLY A 162 -45.79 -8.97 79.82
N TRP A 163 -46.37 -7.80 79.54
CA TRP A 163 -47.52 -7.65 78.63
C TRP A 163 -47.09 -7.80 77.17
N ARG A 164 -47.84 -8.59 76.39
CA ARG A 164 -47.61 -8.83 74.96
C ARG A 164 -48.91 -8.68 74.18
N SER A 165 -48.90 -7.94 73.06
CA SER A 165 -50.07 -7.72 72.21
C SER A 165 -50.49 -8.99 71.45
N ILE A 166 -51.80 -9.18 71.24
CA ILE A 166 -52.33 -10.36 70.53
C ILE A 166 -52.43 -10.20 69.00
N ASP A 167 -52.38 -8.98 68.48
CA ASP A 167 -52.51 -8.67 67.03
C ASP A 167 -51.26 -9.03 66.21
N GLY A 168 -50.65 -10.19 66.48
CA GLY A 168 -49.48 -10.67 65.75
C GLY A 168 -48.21 -9.89 66.07
N GLY A 169 -47.84 -9.84 67.35
CA GLY A 169 -46.59 -9.21 67.79
C GLY A 169 -45.36 -9.80 67.08
N SER A 170 -44.87 -9.09 66.06
CA SER A 170 -43.51 -9.20 65.56
C SER A 170 -42.79 -7.86 65.70
N GLY A 171 -42.26 -7.63 66.91
CA GLY A 171 -40.96 -6.98 66.97
C GLY A 171 -39.94 -7.93 66.35
N GLY A 172 -39.64 -7.78 65.05
CA GLY A 172 -38.64 -8.62 64.38
C GLY A 172 -38.62 -8.59 62.86
N VAL A 173 -39.77 -8.61 62.18
CA VAL A 173 -39.82 -8.61 60.70
C VAL A 173 -40.86 -7.65 60.15
N SER A 174 -40.41 -6.43 59.84
CA SER A 174 -41.06 -5.60 58.82
C SER A 174 -41.16 -6.38 57.51
N SER A 175 -42.25 -6.21 56.75
CA SER A 175 -42.39 -6.85 55.45
C SER A 175 -41.23 -6.43 54.55
N VAL A 176 -40.30 -7.35 54.25
CA VAL A 176 -39.15 -7.08 53.37
C VAL A 176 -39.59 -7.11 51.91
N ASN A 177 -40.62 -6.34 51.58
CA ASN A 177 -40.96 -6.05 50.20
C ASN A 177 -39.87 -5.14 49.61
N ILE A 178 -39.62 -5.25 48.31
CA ILE A 178 -38.59 -4.42 47.68
C ILE A 178 -39.08 -2.97 47.61
N TYR A 179 -40.40 -2.74 47.41
CA TYR A 179 -41.03 -1.42 47.46
C TYR A 179 -42.48 -1.50 47.97
N ASN A 180 -42.82 -0.66 48.96
CA ASN A 180 -44.21 -0.25 49.27
C ASN A 180 -44.40 1.28 49.12
N ALA A 181 -43.30 2.03 49.01
CA ALA A 181 -43.22 3.48 48.84
C ALA A 181 -41.81 3.81 48.30
N ASP A 182 -41.61 5.05 47.82
CA ASP A 182 -40.28 5.55 47.48
C ASP A 182 -39.39 5.62 48.73
N GLY A 183 -38.15 5.15 48.64
CA GLY A 183 -37.25 5.14 49.79
C GLY A 183 -35.87 4.54 49.51
N THR A 184 -34.91 4.91 50.36
CA THR A 184 -33.51 4.50 50.22
C THR A 184 -33.29 3.04 50.65
N ILE A 185 -32.55 2.28 49.85
CA ILE A 185 -32.07 0.96 50.23
C ILE A 185 -30.88 1.12 51.19
N THR A 186 -31.07 0.85 52.48
CA THR A 186 -30.06 1.04 53.54
C THR A 186 -29.07 -0.12 53.69
N GLY A 187 -29.21 -1.20 52.91
CA GLY A 187 -28.30 -2.34 52.90
C GLY A 187 -28.60 -3.32 51.76
N HIS A 188 -27.65 -4.18 51.42
CA HIS A 188 -27.80 -5.12 50.29
C HIS A 188 -29.04 -6.01 50.44
N ARG A 189 -29.90 -6.05 49.42
CA ARG A 189 -31.07 -6.95 49.37
C ARG A 189 -30.79 -8.13 48.45
N LYS A 190 -31.18 -9.34 48.88
CA LYS A 190 -31.08 -10.58 48.10
C LYS A 190 -32.47 -11.11 47.79
N VAL A 191 -32.78 -11.31 46.51
CA VAL A 191 -34.00 -12.00 46.06
C VAL A 191 -33.65 -13.46 45.80
N ILE A 192 -34.28 -14.39 46.51
CA ILE A 192 -34.10 -15.84 46.32
C ILE A 192 -35.27 -16.33 45.47
N GLN A 193 -35.02 -16.62 44.18
CA GLN A 193 -36.08 -16.97 43.23
C GLN A 193 -36.44 -18.48 43.24
N GLY A 194 -35.52 -19.34 43.71
CA GLY A 194 -35.72 -20.79 43.66
C GLY A 194 -35.77 -21.30 42.22
N ALA A 195 -36.83 -22.02 41.87
CA ALA A 195 -37.12 -22.46 40.50
C ALA A 195 -37.98 -21.45 39.69
N ASN A 196 -38.34 -20.31 40.29
CA ASN A 196 -39.21 -19.30 39.65
C ASN A 196 -38.38 -18.23 38.94
N THR A 197 -39.03 -17.43 38.10
CA THR A 197 -38.43 -16.23 37.45
C THR A 197 -38.92 -14.95 38.12
N LEU A 198 -38.02 -13.97 38.32
CA LEU A 198 -38.40 -12.58 38.53
C LEU A 198 -38.58 -11.89 37.16
N THR A 199 -39.83 -11.54 36.82
CA THR A 199 -40.18 -10.95 35.51
C THR A 199 -40.58 -9.49 35.68
N PHE A 200 -40.07 -8.62 34.79
CA PHE A 200 -40.49 -7.21 34.69
C PHE A 200 -41.32 -7.02 33.41
N THR A 201 -42.64 -6.81 33.55
CA THR A 201 -43.56 -6.58 32.43
C THR A 201 -43.83 -5.09 32.23
N GLY A 202 -42.93 -4.42 31.50
CA GLY A 202 -43.07 -3.02 31.12
C GLY A 202 -43.75 -2.83 29.76
N THR A 203 -44.41 -1.68 29.56
CA THR A 203 -44.97 -1.24 28.26
C THR A 203 -44.53 0.18 27.87
N LYS A 204 -43.44 0.67 28.48
CA LYS A 204 -42.91 2.03 28.32
C LYS A 204 -41.44 2.01 27.88
N THR A 205 -40.99 3.12 27.30
CA THR A 205 -39.56 3.43 27.19
C THR A 205 -38.94 3.51 28.59
N ASN A 206 -37.71 3.00 28.77
CA ASN A 206 -37.01 2.99 30.06
C ASN A 206 -37.84 2.36 31.22
N ALA A 207 -38.61 1.30 30.93
CA ALA A 207 -39.50 0.66 31.91
C ALA A 207 -38.76 -0.16 32.99
N PHE A 208 -37.52 -0.57 32.70
CA PHE A 208 -36.59 -1.08 33.69
C PHE A 208 -35.25 -0.38 33.48
N SER A 209 -34.75 0.30 34.51
CA SER A 209 -33.59 1.18 34.39
C SER A 209 -32.65 1.07 35.58
N VAL A 210 -31.35 1.12 35.34
CA VAL A 210 -30.32 1.38 36.36
C VAL A 210 -29.72 2.74 36.05
N ASP A 211 -29.82 3.67 36.99
CA ASP A 211 -29.27 5.03 36.87
C ASP A 211 -29.69 5.73 35.56
N GLY A 212 -31.00 5.71 35.28
CA GLY A 212 -31.60 6.29 34.09
C GLY A 212 -31.05 5.69 32.79
N SER A 213 -30.19 6.44 32.11
CA SER A 213 -29.60 6.06 30.82
C SER A 213 -28.47 5.03 30.91
N THR A 214 -27.89 4.75 32.09
CA THR A 214 -26.74 3.86 32.22
C THR A 214 -27.05 2.43 31.76
N PHE A 215 -28.20 1.87 32.17
CA PHE A 215 -28.82 0.71 31.54
C PHE A 215 -30.34 0.93 31.47
N SER A 216 -30.89 0.96 30.26
CA SER A 216 -32.32 1.22 30.00
C SER A 216 -32.92 0.11 29.14
N VAL A 217 -34.00 -0.51 29.61
CA VAL A 217 -34.86 -1.37 28.78
C VAL A 217 -36.04 -0.55 28.28
N ASP A 218 -36.07 -0.31 26.97
CA ASP A 218 -37.23 0.23 26.26
C ASP A 218 -38.17 -0.93 25.91
N ALA A 219 -39.06 -1.22 26.85
CA ALA A 219 -40.06 -2.29 26.74
C ALA A 219 -41.26 -1.91 25.86
N ALA A 220 -41.36 -0.66 25.40
CA ALA A 220 -42.37 -0.27 24.42
C ALA A 220 -41.99 -0.69 22.98
N ASN A 221 -40.69 -0.90 22.72
CA ASN A 221 -40.15 -1.17 21.37
C ASN A 221 -39.22 -2.41 21.31
N ASP A 222 -39.12 -3.16 22.43
CA ASP A 222 -38.22 -4.28 22.65
C ASP A 222 -36.75 -3.93 22.33
N ARG A 223 -36.19 -2.90 22.98
CA ARG A 223 -34.82 -2.40 22.78
C ARG A 223 -34.06 -2.22 24.10
N VAL A 224 -32.74 -2.25 24.04
CA VAL A 224 -31.84 -1.95 25.17
C VAL A 224 -30.95 -0.75 24.83
N GLY A 225 -30.85 0.19 25.76
CA GLY A 225 -29.95 1.34 25.69
C GLY A 225 -28.86 1.26 26.76
N LEU A 226 -27.62 1.52 26.37
CA LEU A 226 -26.50 1.83 27.25
C LEU A 226 -26.07 3.27 26.96
N GLY A 227 -26.09 4.14 27.96
CA GLY A 227 -25.88 5.59 27.78
C GLY A 227 -27.02 6.32 27.05
N THR A 228 -28.20 5.70 26.91
CA THR A 228 -29.42 6.32 26.36
C THR A 228 -30.68 5.64 26.90
N THR A 229 -31.72 6.42 27.20
CA THR A 229 -33.07 5.93 27.53
C THR A 229 -33.97 5.75 26.30
N THR A 230 -33.52 6.25 25.15
CA THR A 230 -34.21 6.17 23.85
C THR A 230 -33.28 5.51 22.82
N PRO A 231 -32.97 4.20 22.98
CA PRO A 231 -32.29 3.46 21.93
C PRO A 231 -33.10 3.53 20.64
N ASP A 232 -32.45 3.64 19.50
CA ASP A 232 -33.09 3.64 18.17
C ASP A 232 -33.21 2.22 17.60
N THR A 233 -32.29 1.35 17.96
CA THR A 233 -32.08 -0.01 17.46
C THR A 233 -32.11 -1.02 18.62
N LYS A 234 -32.06 -2.33 18.33
CA LYS A 234 -32.22 -3.38 19.37
C LYS A 234 -31.23 -3.28 20.52
N LEU A 235 -30.01 -2.83 20.25
CA LEU A 235 -29.02 -2.43 21.25
C LEU A 235 -28.35 -1.15 20.77
N THR A 236 -28.62 -0.02 21.43
CA THR A 236 -27.91 1.25 21.19
C THR A 236 -26.92 1.48 22.31
N ILE A 237 -25.64 1.64 21.97
CA ILE A 237 -24.59 2.08 22.88
C ILE A 237 -24.25 3.52 22.53
N SER A 238 -24.77 4.45 23.33
CA SER A 238 -24.59 5.89 23.18
C SER A 238 -23.43 6.34 24.08
N THR A 239 -22.42 6.95 23.49
CA THR A 239 -21.26 7.49 24.21
C THR A 239 -21.02 8.96 23.82
N PRO A 240 -20.35 9.75 24.67
CA PRO A 240 -19.85 11.06 24.27
C PRO A 240 -18.91 10.97 23.05
N ASP A 241 -18.70 12.10 22.37
CA ASP A 241 -17.66 12.20 21.34
C ASP A 241 -16.28 11.89 21.95
N ASN A 242 -15.40 11.33 21.13
CA ASN A 242 -14.05 10.88 21.48
C ASN A 242 -14.00 9.76 22.54
N SER A 243 -15.01 8.89 22.58
CA SER A 243 -15.14 7.81 23.57
C SER A 243 -15.25 6.41 22.94
N PHE A 244 -14.92 5.38 23.72
CA PHE A 244 -15.14 3.98 23.37
C PHE A 244 -16.53 3.51 23.82
N GLY A 245 -17.23 2.77 22.95
CA GLY A 245 -18.54 2.18 23.25
C GLY A 245 -18.42 0.73 23.73
N LEU A 246 -18.41 -0.21 22.80
CA LEU A 246 -18.26 -1.63 23.09
C LEU A 246 -16.80 -1.99 23.31
N ASN A 247 -16.52 -2.86 24.28
CA ASN A 247 -15.24 -3.55 24.43
C ASN A 247 -15.47 -5.05 24.62
N HIS A 248 -15.05 -5.86 23.65
CA HIS A 248 -14.99 -7.32 23.79
C HIS A 248 -13.55 -7.70 24.16
N THR A 249 -13.36 -8.22 25.37
CA THR A 249 -12.04 -8.56 25.92
C THR A 249 -12.07 -9.84 26.75
N ASN A 250 -10.94 -10.54 26.75
CA ASN A 250 -10.62 -11.65 27.67
C ASN A 250 -9.63 -11.23 28.77
N GLY A 251 -9.38 -9.92 28.95
CA GLY A 251 -8.35 -9.38 29.83
C GLY A 251 -6.99 -9.15 29.16
N THR A 252 -6.73 -9.70 27.97
CA THR A 252 -5.46 -9.54 27.24
C THR A 252 -5.64 -8.84 25.90
N VAL A 253 -6.63 -9.23 25.10
CA VAL A 253 -6.97 -8.61 23.81
C VAL A 253 -8.19 -7.71 24.01
N ASN A 254 -8.24 -6.55 23.36
CA ASN A 254 -9.41 -5.66 23.40
C ASN A 254 -9.85 -5.30 21.98
N LEU A 255 -11.02 -5.80 21.55
CA LEU A 255 -11.72 -5.34 20.34
C LEU A 255 -12.72 -4.26 20.75
N LYS A 256 -12.53 -3.02 20.29
CA LYS A 256 -13.37 -1.88 20.67
C LYS A 256 -14.03 -1.17 19.50
N THR A 257 -15.15 -0.52 19.78
CA THR A 257 -15.75 0.52 18.93
C THR A 257 -15.43 1.90 19.51
N TYR A 258 -15.16 2.88 18.66
CA TYR A 258 -14.84 4.26 19.04
C TYR A 258 -15.58 5.24 18.12
N ILE A 259 -16.08 6.34 18.70
CA ILE A 259 -16.70 7.46 17.97
C ILE A 259 -16.00 8.73 18.44
N GLY A 260 -15.48 9.53 17.50
CA GLY A 260 -14.73 10.75 17.81
C GLY A 260 -14.50 11.62 16.58
N GLY A 261 -14.66 12.94 16.69
CA GLY A 261 -14.25 13.88 15.64
C GLY A 261 -14.92 13.67 14.28
N GLY A 262 -16.13 13.10 14.25
CA GLY A 262 -16.87 12.78 13.03
C GLY A 262 -16.46 11.47 12.33
N VAL A 263 -15.59 10.66 12.94
CA VAL A 263 -15.22 9.33 12.43
C VAL A 263 -15.62 8.21 13.40
N VAL A 264 -15.76 7.00 12.85
CA VAL A 264 -16.04 5.77 13.60
C VAL A 264 -14.91 4.77 13.34
N SER A 265 -14.42 4.12 14.40
CA SER A 265 -13.38 3.10 14.33
C SER A 265 -13.84 1.80 15.01
N VAL A 266 -13.49 0.67 14.41
CA VAL A 266 -13.65 -0.66 15.00
C VAL A 266 -12.33 -1.41 14.83
N GLY A 267 -11.73 -1.87 15.93
CA GLY A 267 -10.44 -2.55 15.86
C GLY A 267 -9.85 -2.93 17.21
N THR A 268 -8.65 -3.50 17.17
CA THR A 268 -7.88 -3.85 18.37
C THR A 268 -7.24 -2.62 18.98
N THR A 269 -7.35 -2.45 20.31
CA THR A 269 -6.58 -1.43 21.06
C THR A 269 -5.39 -2.03 21.82
N THR A 270 -4.98 -3.22 21.39
CA THR A 270 -3.82 -3.98 21.88
C THR A 270 -3.03 -4.45 20.67
N ALA A 271 -1.75 -4.81 20.83
CA ALA A 271 -0.88 -5.24 19.73
C ALA A 271 -1.25 -6.64 19.20
N ASN A 272 -2.40 -6.75 18.55
CA ASN A 272 -2.98 -7.98 18.01
C ASN A 272 -3.67 -7.68 16.67
N ASP A 273 -3.62 -8.64 15.75
CA ASP A 273 -4.27 -8.54 14.44
C ASP A 273 -5.80 -8.33 14.54
N LEU A 274 -6.35 -7.50 13.66
CA LEU A 274 -7.78 -7.45 13.36
C LEU A 274 -8.06 -8.37 12.15
N ARG A 275 -8.96 -9.35 12.32
CA ARG A 275 -9.22 -10.38 11.31
C ARG A 275 -10.71 -10.48 10.96
N PHE A 276 -11.02 -10.46 9.67
CA PHE A 276 -12.36 -10.68 9.13
C PHE A 276 -12.49 -12.15 8.69
N THR A 277 -13.51 -12.84 9.22
CA THR A 277 -13.65 -14.29 9.15
C THR A 277 -15.01 -14.67 8.58
N THR A 278 -15.04 -15.62 7.65
CA THR A 278 -16.27 -16.22 7.10
C THR A 278 -16.08 -17.72 6.97
N ASN A 279 -17.11 -18.53 7.26
CA ASN A 279 -17.01 -20.00 7.29
C ASN A 279 -15.78 -20.49 8.11
N ASN A 280 -15.67 -19.97 9.33
CA ASN A 280 -14.57 -20.25 10.28
C ASN A 280 -13.13 -20.08 9.72
N THR A 281 -12.96 -19.32 8.64
CA THR A 281 -11.67 -19.09 7.97
C THR A 281 -11.41 -17.58 7.83
N GLN A 282 -10.23 -17.12 8.21
CA GLN A 282 -9.82 -15.72 8.01
C GLN A 282 -9.72 -15.41 6.51
N LYS A 283 -10.33 -14.32 6.06
CA LYS A 283 -10.32 -13.86 4.67
C LYS A 283 -9.53 -12.57 4.49
N VAL A 284 -9.59 -11.68 5.47
CA VAL A 284 -8.77 -10.47 5.54
C VAL A 284 -8.13 -10.38 6.92
N SER A 285 -6.86 -10.01 6.98
CA SER A 285 -6.12 -9.73 8.22
C SER A 285 -5.48 -8.35 8.12
N ILE A 286 -5.53 -7.58 9.20
CA ILE A 286 -4.71 -6.38 9.39
C ILE A 286 -3.82 -6.68 10.59
N THR A 287 -2.50 -6.81 10.36
CA THR A 287 -1.57 -7.14 11.45
C THR A 287 -1.40 -5.96 12.41
N SER A 288 -0.89 -6.22 13.62
CA SER A 288 -0.49 -5.15 14.55
C SER A 288 0.52 -4.16 13.96
N ASP A 289 1.30 -4.59 12.97
CA ASP A 289 2.29 -3.76 12.25
C ASP A 289 1.66 -2.96 11.10
N GLY A 290 0.34 -3.05 10.91
CA GLY A 290 -0.42 -2.36 9.88
C GLY A 290 -0.16 -2.90 8.47
N ASN A 291 0.04 -4.21 8.31
CA ASN A 291 0.06 -4.87 7.00
C ASN A 291 -1.31 -5.54 6.73
N VAL A 292 -1.85 -5.34 5.54
CA VAL A 292 -3.15 -5.91 5.12
C VAL A 292 -2.91 -7.18 4.29
N GLY A 293 -3.49 -8.29 4.71
CA GLY A 293 -3.54 -9.54 3.97
C GLY A 293 -4.96 -9.82 3.48
N VAL A 294 -5.14 -10.13 2.20
CA VAL A 294 -6.37 -10.67 1.62
C VAL A 294 -6.05 -12.08 1.12
N GLY A 295 -6.79 -13.08 1.58
CA GLY A 295 -6.44 -14.50 1.35
C GLY A 295 -5.23 -15.01 2.14
N THR A 296 -4.59 -14.16 2.96
CA THR A 296 -3.47 -14.52 3.85
C THR A 296 -3.58 -13.81 5.20
N VAL A 297 -3.09 -14.45 6.26
CA VAL A 297 -2.97 -13.87 7.61
C VAL A 297 -1.55 -13.44 7.97
N THR A 298 -0.56 -13.74 7.12
CA THR A 298 0.86 -13.37 7.31
C THR A 298 1.37 -12.53 6.12
N PRO A 299 0.84 -11.31 5.90
CA PRO A 299 1.28 -10.44 4.82
C PRO A 299 2.72 -9.92 5.06
N THR A 300 3.63 -10.28 4.16
CA THR A 300 5.05 -9.85 4.16
C THR A 300 5.26 -8.38 3.76
N ASN A 301 4.23 -7.73 3.21
CA ASN A 301 4.26 -6.38 2.68
C ASN A 301 2.99 -5.63 3.12
N LYS A 302 2.95 -4.31 2.93
CA LYS A 302 1.84 -3.44 3.38
C LYS A 302 0.47 -3.85 2.86
N LEU A 303 0.39 -4.38 1.64
CA LEU A 303 -0.76 -5.10 1.11
C LEU A 303 -0.26 -6.38 0.44
N VAL A 304 -0.81 -7.53 0.81
CA VAL A 304 -0.61 -8.82 0.12
C VAL A 304 -1.97 -9.41 -0.21
N ILE A 305 -2.22 -9.63 -1.50
CA ILE A 305 -3.41 -10.36 -1.99
C ILE A 305 -2.90 -11.73 -2.44
N ALA A 306 -3.24 -12.77 -1.70
CA ALA A 306 -2.83 -14.15 -1.96
C ALA A 306 -3.93 -14.87 -2.74
N GLY A 307 -3.57 -15.38 -3.92
CA GLY A 307 -4.41 -16.20 -4.79
C GLY A 307 -3.71 -17.50 -5.16
N SER A 308 -4.41 -18.38 -5.86
CA SER A 308 -3.82 -19.60 -6.42
C SER A 308 -3.13 -19.29 -7.75
N ASN A 309 -1.94 -19.86 -7.97
CA ASN A 309 -1.30 -19.81 -9.28
C ASN A 309 -2.17 -20.55 -10.31
N ALA A 310 -2.58 -19.84 -11.37
CA ALA A 310 -3.53 -20.33 -12.35
C ALA A 310 -3.30 -19.66 -13.71
N GLN A 311 -3.62 -20.38 -14.79
CA GLN A 311 -3.64 -19.79 -16.13
C GLN A 311 -4.73 -18.70 -16.21
N PRO A 312 -4.51 -17.59 -16.95
CA PRO A 312 -5.55 -16.63 -17.27
C PRO A 312 -6.79 -17.35 -17.80
N SER A 313 -7.98 -16.99 -17.30
CA SER A 313 -9.22 -17.62 -17.76
C SER A 313 -9.51 -17.27 -19.22
N ALA A 314 -10.25 -18.15 -19.89
CA ALA A 314 -10.76 -17.89 -21.23
C ALA A 314 -11.59 -16.59 -21.26
N LEU A 315 -11.39 -15.80 -22.32
CA LEU A 315 -12.14 -14.58 -22.60
C LEU A 315 -13.65 -14.87 -22.67
N GLY A 316 -14.46 -13.90 -22.28
CA GLY A 316 -15.92 -14.04 -22.22
C GLY A 316 -16.44 -14.63 -20.91
N THR A 317 -15.61 -14.71 -19.87
CA THR A 317 -16.00 -15.16 -18.53
C THR A 317 -15.92 -14.02 -17.52
N ALA A 318 -17.01 -13.80 -16.76
CA ALA A 318 -17.05 -12.80 -15.70
C ALA A 318 -16.25 -13.23 -14.47
N THR A 319 -16.21 -14.53 -14.16
CA THR A 319 -15.35 -15.12 -13.13
C THR A 319 -14.08 -15.68 -13.75
N THR A 320 -12.91 -15.30 -13.24
CA THR A 320 -11.60 -15.79 -13.73
C THR A 320 -10.68 -16.15 -12.58
N ASN A 321 -9.56 -16.82 -12.89
CA ASN A 321 -8.56 -17.23 -11.91
C ASN A 321 -7.55 -16.11 -11.55
N ALA A 322 -7.93 -14.84 -11.70
CA ALA A 322 -7.10 -13.71 -11.33
C ALA A 322 -6.99 -13.59 -9.80
N THR A 323 -5.82 -13.22 -9.29
CA THR A 323 -5.60 -12.93 -7.87
C THR A 323 -6.22 -11.60 -7.47
N LEU A 324 -6.17 -10.61 -8.38
CA LEU A 324 -6.82 -9.32 -8.25
C LEU A 324 -7.45 -8.94 -9.58
N ARG A 325 -8.65 -8.36 -9.54
CA ARG A 325 -9.33 -7.74 -10.67
C ARG A 325 -9.64 -6.28 -10.38
N VAL A 326 -9.53 -5.45 -11.42
CA VAL A 326 -10.18 -4.14 -11.51
C VAL A 326 -11.32 -4.23 -12.52
N ASP A 327 -12.56 -4.06 -12.07
CA ASP A 327 -13.75 -4.10 -12.88
C ASP A 327 -14.15 -2.72 -13.42
N GLY A 328 -14.43 -2.63 -14.72
CA GLY A 328 -15.16 -1.51 -15.30
C GLY A 328 -16.68 -1.73 -15.23
N ASN A 329 -17.45 -0.63 -15.27
CA ASN A 329 -18.92 -0.64 -15.29
C ASN A 329 -19.54 -1.32 -16.53
N SER A 330 -18.73 -1.60 -17.56
CA SER A 330 -19.10 -2.32 -18.78
C SER A 330 -18.54 -3.74 -18.77
N ASN A 331 -18.41 -4.36 -19.94
CA ASN A 331 -17.85 -5.70 -20.10
C ASN A 331 -16.30 -5.75 -19.98
N HIS A 332 -15.65 -4.68 -19.53
CA HIS A 332 -14.19 -4.61 -19.44
C HIS A 332 -13.69 -4.90 -18.01
N ALA A 333 -12.57 -5.61 -17.89
CA ALA A 333 -11.82 -5.76 -16.65
C ALA A 333 -10.31 -5.83 -16.91
N LEU A 334 -9.52 -5.58 -15.87
CA LEU A 334 -8.07 -5.78 -15.86
C LEU A 334 -7.73 -6.81 -14.78
N ASP A 335 -7.13 -7.92 -15.19
CA ASP A 335 -6.77 -9.04 -14.33
C ASP A 335 -5.27 -9.03 -14.02
N PHE A 336 -4.93 -9.24 -12.76
CA PHE A 336 -3.59 -9.50 -12.25
C PHE A 336 -3.56 -10.89 -11.63
N GLY A 337 -2.59 -11.72 -12.02
CA GLY A 337 -2.48 -13.08 -11.49
C GLY A 337 -1.10 -13.71 -11.70
N THR A 338 -0.93 -14.91 -11.16
CA THR A 338 0.31 -15.69 -11.21
C THR A 338 0.10 -16.96 -12.02
N TYR A 339 1.08 -17.33 -12.86
CA TYR A 339 0.97 -18.52 -13.71
C TYR A 339 1.18 -19.81 -12.91
N ALA A 340 0.44 -20.86 -13.29
CA ALA A 340 0.60 -22.21 -12.72
C ALA A 340 1.87 -22.93 -13.18
N ASN A 341 2.46 -22.55 -14.30
CA ASN A 341 3.53 -23.29 -14.97
C ASN A 341 4.80 -22.43 -15.13
N SER A 342 5.93 -23.00 -14.69
CA SER A 342 7.28 -22.51 -15.02
C SER A 342 7.49 -22.47 -16.55
N PRO A 343 8.23 -21.50 -17.12
CA PRO A 343 9.02 -20.46 -16.45
C PRO A 343 8.26 -19.15 -16.18
N TYR A 344 6.94 -19.13 -16.35
CA TYR A 344 6.17 -17.88 -16.26
C TYR A 344 5.88 -17.49 -14.80
N GLY A 345 6.04 -16.19 -14.50
CA GLY A 345 5.79 -15.64 -13.16
C GLY A 345 4.37 -15.11 -12.99
N SER A 346 4.11 -13.91 -13.49
CA SER A 346 2.83 -13.20 -13.36
C SER A 346 2.31 -12.67 -14.70
N TYR A 347 1.03 -12.33 -14.76
CA TYR A 347 0.39 -11.69 -15.91
C TYR A 347 -0.41 -10.45 -15.52
N ILE A 348 -0.57 -9.57 -16.51
CA ILE A 348 -1.54 -8.47 -16.54
C ILE A 348 -2.34 -8.67 -17.83
N SER A 349 -3.66 -8.82 -17.74
CA SER A 349 -4.51 -9.12 -18.91
C SER A 349 -5.75 -8.25 -18.97
N SER A 350 -6.03 -7.66 -20.14
CA SER A 350 -7.28 -6.93 -20.37
C SER A 350 -8.36 -7.90 -20.86
N GLN A 351 -9.41 -8.04 -20.06
CA GLN A 351 -10.45 -9.04 -20.26
C GLN A 351 -11.75 -8.40 -20.78
N ASN A 352 -12.35 -9.04 -21.78
CA ASN A 352 -13.78 -8.92 -22.01
C ASN A 352 -14.52 -9.99 -21.18
N LYS A 353 -15.42 -9.55 -20.29
CA LYS A 353 -16.17 -10.38 -19.35
C LYS A 353 -17.30 -11.21 -19.99
N THR A 354 -17.66 -10.91 -21.24
CA THR A 354 -18.89 -11.45 -21.89
C THR A 354 -18.70 -11.92 -23.32
N ALA A 355 -17.64 -11.48 -24.01
CA ALA A 355 -17.29 -11.94 -25.35
C ALA A 355 -15.89 -12.55 -25.36
N THR A 356 -15.68 -13.55 -26.21
CA THR A 356 -14.38 -14.23 -26.42
C THR A 356 -13.34 -13.37 -27.16
N THR A 357 -13.63 -12.07 -27.37
CA THR A 357 -12.76 -11.10 -28.04
C THR A 357 -11.77 -10.49 -27.05
N GLY A 358 -10.47 -10.60 -27.35
CA GLY A 358 -9.43 -9.98 -26.53
C GLY A 358 -9.49 -8.45 -26.60
N LEU A 359 -9.27 -7.79 -25.47
CA LEU A 359 -9.15 -6.33 -25.43
C LEU A 359 -7.67 -5.92 -25.46
N PRO A 360 -7.32 -4.79 -26.09
CA PRO A 360 -5.96 -4.28 -26.05
C PRO A 360 -5.62 -3.79 -24.63
N LEU A 361 -4.47 -4.22 -24.11
CA LEU A 361 -3.87 -3.58 -22.94
C LEU A 361 -3.27 -2.24 -23.37
N VAL A 362 -3.84 -1.13 -22.91
CA VAL A 362 -3.34 0.22 -23.20
C VAL A 362 -2.51 0.71 -22.02
N LEU A 363 -1.22 0.96 -22.28
CA LEU A 363 -0.30 1.49 -21.28
C LEU A 363 -0.11 3.00 -21.50
N ASN A 364 -0.26 3.76 -20.41
CA ASN A 364 -0.04 5.20 -20.36
C ASN A 364 -0.75 6.06 -21.46
N PRO A 365 -2.08 5.91 -21.64
CA PRO A 365 -2.82 6.48 -22.77
C PRO A 365 -2.84 8.02 -22.86
N ALA A 366 -2.59 8.73 -21.76
CA ALA A 366 -2.60 10.20 -21.73
C ALA A 366 -1.26 10.83 -22.16
N GLY A 367 -0.26 10.02 -22.51
CA GLY A 367 1.08 10.46 -22.90
C GLY A 367 2.15 10.21 -21.84
N GLY A 368 3.41 10.26 -22.25
CA GLY A 368 4.57 9.83 -21.47
C GLY A 368 5.07 8.43 -21.87
N ASN A 369 6.15 7.98 -21.26
CA ASN A 369 6.98 6.88 -21.78
C ASN A 369 6.79 5.55 -21.01
N VAL A 370 6.90 4.41 -21.71
CA VAL A 370 6.89 3.06 -21.13
C VAL A 370 8.29 2.46 -21.16
N GLY A 371 8.80 2.03 -19.99
CA GLY A 371 10.13 1.43 -19.84
C GLY A 371 10.08 -0.05 -19.50
N VAL A 372 10.95 -0.84 -20.13
CA VAL A 372 11.20 -2.24 -19.78
C VAL A 372 12.69 -2.39 -19.43
N ASN A 373 12.97 -2.74 -18.17
CA ASN A 373 14.33 -2.84 -17.61
C ASN A 373 15.14 -1.52 -17.69
N THR A 374 14.46 -0.37 -17.80
CA THR A 374 15.07 0.96 -17.93
C THR A 374 14.12 2.07 -17.47
N THR A 375 14.69 3.22 -17.13
CA THR A 375 13.94 4.49 -17.03
C THR A 375 13.81 5.06 -18.44
N PRO A 376 12.60 5.20 -19.00
CA PRO A 376 12.45 5.33 -20.44
C PRO A 376 12.69 6.75 -20.98
N GLY A 377 13.72 6.91 -21.82
CA GLY A 377 14.06 8.17 -22.48
C GLY A 377 13.17 8.52 -23.67
N THR A 378 12.47 7.54 -24.23
CA THR A 378 11.52 7.71 -25.36
C THR A 378 10.22 6.93 -25.12
N ALA A 379 9.20 7.13 -25.96
CA ALA A 379 7.83 6.61 -25.77
C ALA A 379 7.76 5.11 -25.41
N MET A 380 8.64 4.29 -25.98
CA MET A 380 8.88 2.92 -25.55
C MET A 380 10.39 2.65 -25.54
N ASP A 381 10.94 2.36 -24.36
CA ASP A 381 12.37 2.13 -24.15
C ASP A 381 12.58 0.76 -23.51
N VAL A 382 13.48 -0.04 -24.11
CA VAL A 382 13.72 -1.43 -23.71
C VAL A 382 15.22 -1.65 -23.61
N ASN A 383 15.72 -1.79 -22.39
CA ASN A 383 17.11 -2.17 -22.14
C ASN A 383 17.23 -3.69 -22.13
N GLY A 384 17.25 -4.26 -23.34
CA GLY A 384 17.32 -5.70 -23.61
C GLY A 384 17.04 -5.99 -25.09
N ALA A 385 17.23 -7.26 -25.50
CA ALA A 385 16.95 -7.67 -26.87
C ALA A 385 15.43 -7.72 -27.14
N ILE A 386 14.94 -6.92 -28.08
CA ILE A 386 13.59 -7.04 -28.62
C ILE A 386 13.61 -8.12 -29.71
N THR A 387 13.02 -9.29 -29.42
CA THR A 387 12.84 -10.33 -30.45
C THR A 387 11.56 -10.03 -31.23
N ASN A 388 11.71 -9.51 -32.45
CA ASN A 388 10.59 -9.42 -33.39
C ASN A 388 10.18 -10.83 -33.84
N ARG A 389 8.87 -11.08 -34.00
CA ARG A 389 8.40 -12.34 -34.56
C ARG A 389 8.57 -12.33 -36.08
N GLU A 390 9.54 -13.10 -36.56
CA GLU A 390 9.76 -13.32 -38.00
C GLU A 390 8.50 -13.89 -38.66
N THR A 391 8.10 -13.29 -39.78
CA THR A 391 6.97 -13.75 -40.61
C THR A 391 7.52 -14.36 -41.88
N VAL A 392 7.34 -15.67 -42.07
CA VAL A 392 7.76 -16.36 -43.28
C VAL A 392 6.73 -16.14 -44.39
N LEU A 393 7.18 -15.66 -45.55
CA LEU A 393 6.36 -15.44 -46.74
C LEU A 393 6.94 -16.25 -47.90
N THR A 394 6.08 -17.00 -48.59
CA THR A 394 6.47 -17.75 -49.80
C THR A 394 6.26 -16.89 -51.03
N VAL A 395 7.27 -16.78 -51.89
CA VAL A 395 7.22 -16.05 -53.16
C VAL A 395 6.37 -16.82 -54.17
N SER A 396 5.49 -16.10 -54.88
CA SER A 396 4.69 -16.65 -55.98
C SER A 396 4.88 -15.79 -57.23
N GLY A 397 5.27 -16.41 -58.36
CA GLY A 397 5.43 -15.71 -59.64
C GLY A 397 6.53 -14.63 -59.66
N ASN A 398 7.53 -14.70 -58.77
CA ASN A 398 8.54 -13.65 -58.53
C ASN A 398 7.97 -12.36 -57.89
N ASN A 399 6.82 -12.44 -57.22
CA ASN A 399 6.27 -11.35 -56.42
C ASN A 399 5.98 -11.82 -54.98
N VAL A 400 6.03 -10.89 -54.04
CA VAL A 400 5.61 -11.11 -52.65
C VAL A 400 5.03 -9.84 -52.04
N THR A 401 3.98 -9.98 -51.24
CA THR A 401 3.36 -8.86 -50.51
C THR A 401 3.60 -9.03 -49.01
N VAL A 402 4.17 -8.01 -48.36
CA VAL A 402 4.37 -8.00 -46.91
C VAL A 402 3.05 -7.60 -46.23
N PRO A 403 2.55 -8.34 -45.23
CA PRO A 403 1.36 -7.94 -44.47
C PRO A 403 1.59 -6.66 -43.65
N PRO A 404 0.53 -5.88 -43.34
CA PRO A 404 0.61 -4.79 -42.37
C PRO A 404 1.11 -5.26 -40.99
N ASN A 405 1.74 -4.35 -40.24
CA ASN A 405 2.22 -4.58 -38.86
C ASN A 405 3.29 -5.70 -38.70
N VAL A 406 4.05 -5.99 -39.76
CA VAL A 406 5.21 -6.88 -39.71
C VAL A 406 6.51 -6.07 -39.67
N SER A 407 7.38 -6.35 -38.70
CA SER A 407 8.70 -5.71 -38.56
C SER A 407 9.86 -6.58 -39.05
N GLN A 408 9.64 -7.89 -39.29
CA GLN A 408 10.62 -8.82 -39.82
C GLN A 408 9.96 -9.87 -40.72
N VAL A 409 10.48 -10.03 -41.93
CA VAL A 409 10.03 -10.99 -42.95
C VAL A 409 11.19 -11.89 -43.38
N GLN A 410 10.91 -13.18 -43.55
CA GLN A 410 11.74 -14.10 -44.33
C GLN A 410 11.02 -14.47 -45.62
N LEU A 411 11.66 -14.22 -46.77
CA LEU A 411 11.19 -14.65 -48.08
C LEU A 411 11.72 -16.06 -48.38
N THR A 412 10.84 -16.94 -48.85
CA THR A 412 11.13 -18.35 -49.15
C THR A 412 10.44 -18.79 -50.44
N GLY A 413 10.72 -20.01 -50.90
CA GLY A 413 10.17 -20.56 -52.14
C GLY A 413 11.07 -20.30 -53.36
N ALA A 414 10.66 -20.84 -54.51
CA ALA A 414 11.46 -20.84 -55.74
C ALA A 414 11.26 -19.55 -56.55
N ALA A 415 12.25 -18.67 -56.50
CA ALA A 415 12.38 -17.54 -57.40
C ALA A 415 13.04 -18.01 -58.72
N THR A 416 12.48 -17.58 -59.84
CA THR A 416 13.00 -17.84 -61.20
C THR A 416 13.57 -16.57 -61.86
N ALA A 417 13.36 -15.41 -61.22
CA ALA A 417 13.94 -14.12 -61.53
C ALA A 417 14.00 -13.27 -60.24
N ASN A 418 14.45 -12.01 -60.33
CA ASN A 418 14.42 -11.08 -59.20
C ASN A 418 12.99 -10.94 -58.65
N VAL A 419 12.86 -11.02 -57.33
CA VAL A 419 11.57 -10.96 -56.63
C VAL A 419 11.17 -9.51 -56.39
N ALA A 420 9.99 -9.09 -56.83
CA ALA A 420 9.43 -7.79 -56.48
C ALA A 420 8.69 -7.86 -55.14
N ILE A 421 9.13 -7.06 -54.17
CA ILE A 421 8.51 -6.94 -52.85
C ILE A 421 7.54 -5.75 -52.88
N SER A 422 6.28 -6.00 -52.55
CA SER A 422 5.29 -4.96 -52.27
C SER A 422 5.07 -4.88 -50.76
N ALA A 423 5.55 -3.82 -50.12
CA ALA A 423 5.26 -3.54 -48.71
C ALA A 423 4.24 -2.40 -48.59
N PRO A 424 3.28 -2.46 -47.64
CA PRO A 424 2.35 -1.37 -47.41
C PRO A 424 3.09 -0.12 -46.93
N ALA A 425 2.50 1.05 -47.18
CA ALA A 425 2.93 2.28 -46.54
C ALA A 425 2.82 2.12 -45.01
N ALA A 426 3.87 2.45 -44.28
CA ALA A 426 3.81 2.37 -42.82
C ALA A 426 2.93 3.51 -42.28
N PRO A 427 2.12 3.28 -41.23
CA PRO A 427 1.26 4.30 -40.63
C PRO A 427 2.06 5.46 -40.02
N ASN A 428 3.33 5.25 -39.67
CA ASN A 428 4.21 6.26 -39.08
C ASN A 428 5.58 6.27 -39.76
N ALA A 429 6.16 7.46 -39.95
CA ALA A 429 7.56 7.59 -40.36
C ALA A 429 8.50 7.04 -39.28
N GLY A 430 9.60 6.42 -39.69
CA GLY A 430 10.58 5.78 -38.80
C GLY A 430 10.29 4.31 -38.46
N GLN A 431 9.17 3.73 -38.91
CA GLN A 431 8.94 2.29 -38.77
C GLN A 431 10.03 1.49 -39.52
N ARG A 432 10.50 0.40 -38.92
CA ARG A 432 11.55 -0.48 -39.44
C ARG A 432 10.96 -1.79 -39.97
N LEU A 433 11.50 -2.29 -41.07
CA LEU A 433 11.20 -3.60 -41.66
C LEU A 433 12.50 -4.30 -42.03
N ILE A 434 12.76 -5.46 -41.44
CA ILE A 434 13.87 -6.33 -41.83
C ILE A 434 13.35 -7.35 -42.84
N VAL A 435 14.00 -7.44 -44.01
CA VAL A 435 13.68 -8.44 -45.04
C VAL A 435 14.89 -9.36 -45.21
N TYR A 436 14.73 -10.64 -44.85
CA TYR A 436 15.66 -11.71 -45.15
C TYR A 436 15.26 -12.43 -46.44
N ASN A 437 16.07 -12.33 -47.50
CA ASN A 437 15.85 -13.09 -48.73
C ASN A 437 16.50 -14.47 -48.62
N ASN A 438 15.68 -15.52 -48.51
CA ASN A 438 16.08 -16.93 -48.43
C ASN A 438 15.34 -17.76 -49.50
N THR A 439 15.25 -17.21 -50.72
CA THR A 439 14.59 -17.86 -51.85
C THR A 439 15.51 -18.89 -52.51
N THR A 440 14.95 -19.97 -53.04
CA THR A 440 15.70 -20.89 -53.89
C THR A 440 15.75 -20.31 -55.31
N GLY A 441 16.91 -20.42 -55.98
CA GLY A 441 17.16 -19.84 -57.31
C GLY A 441 18.26 -18.76 -57.35
N GLY A 442 18.65 -18.17 -56.21
CA GLY A 442 19.80 -17.26 -56.14
C GLY A 442 19.51 -15.79 -56.45
N PHE A 443 18.29 -15.44 -56.84
CA PHE A 443 17.91 -14.09 -57.24
C PHE A 443 17.74 -13.13 -56.06
N GLY A 444 17.97 -11.84 -56.31
CA GLY A 444 17.72 -10.79 -55.34
C GLY A 444 16.23 -10.44 -55.20
N ALA A 445 15.83 -9.91 -54.05
CA ALA A 445 14.47 -9.44 -53.79
C ALA A 445 14.45 -7.91 -53.60
N THR A 446 13.68 -7.19 -54.40
CA THR A 446 13.75 -5.72 -54.51
C THR A 446 12.54 -5.06 -53.86
N LEU A 447 12.79 -4.14 -52.92
CA LEU A 447 11.82 -3.23 -52.33
C LEU A 447 12.26 -1.79 -52.61
N ASP A 448 11.37 -0.97 -53.18
CA ASP A 448 11.59 0.45 -53.50
C ASP A 448 12.94 0.74 -54.21
N GLY A 449 13.31 -0.15 -55.12
CA GLY A 449 14.54 -0.08 -55.93
C GLY A 449 15.80 -0.67 -55.28
N VAL A 450 15.79 -0.99 -53.98
CA VAL A 450 16.93 -1.62 -53.29
C VAL A 450 16.75 -3.13 -53.22
N THR A 451 17.76 -3.87 -53.70
CA THR A 451 17.74 -5.34 -53.79
C THR A 451 18.43 -6.00 -52.59
N VAL A 452 17.68 -6.80 -51.84
CA VAL A 452 18.18 -7.78 -50.86
C VAL A 452 18.82 -8.96 -51.60
N PRO A 453 20.15 -9.19 -51.52
CA PRO A 453 20.78 -10.35 -52.15
C PRO A 453 20.28 -11.66 -51.53
N ASN A 454 20.31 -12.77 -52.28
CA ASN A 454 19.90 -14.05 -51.70
C ASN A 454 20.87 -14.50 -50.58
N GLY A 455 20.31 -15.11 -49.52
CA GLY A 455 21.04 -15.46 -48.31
C GLY A 455 21.49 -14.26 -47.49
N LYS A 456 20.90 -13.07 -47.69
CA LYS A 456 21.18 -11.84 -46.93
C LYS A 456 19.89 -11.19 -46.44
N ALA A 457 20.01 -10.46 -45.34
CA ALA A 457 18.96 -9.60 -44.83
C ALA A 457 19.35 -8.13 -44.99
N LEU A 458 18.40 -7.29 -45.39
CA LEU A 458 18.52 -5.84 -45.33
C LEU A 458 17.40 -5.28 -44.45
N GLU A 459 17.71 -4.19 -43.77
CA GLU A 459 16.74 -3.43 -43.03
C GLU A 459 16.35 -2.17 -43.81
N TYR A 460 15.05 -1.85 -43.74
CA TYR A 460 14.43 -0.70 -44.34
C TYR A 460 13.75 0.17 -43.27
N VAL A 461 13.80 1.49 -43.44
CA VAL A 461 13.09 2.49 -42.64
C VAL A 461 12.09 3.21 -43.53
N PHE A 462 10.83 3.29 -43.11
CA PHE A 462 9.82 4.05 -43.84
C PHE A 462 9.99 5.56 -43.62
N SER A 463 10.19 6.31 -44.71
CA SER A 463 10.37 7.77 -44.67
C SER A 463 9.98 8.40 -46.00
N ASN A 464 9.32 9.56 -45.96
CA ASN A 464 8.83 10.30 -47.14
C ASN A 464 8.00 9.43 -48.10
N SER A 465 7.15 8.56 -47.54
CA SER A 465 6.28 7.60 -48.26
C SER A 465 6.98 6.41 -48.95
N TYR A 466 8.27 6.17 -48.71
CA TYR A 466 9.03 5.03 -49.26
C TYR A 466 9.79 4.27 -48.18
N TRP A 467 10.05 2.98 -48.41
CA TRP A 467 10.98 2.16 -47.64
C TRP A 467 12.41 2.39 -48.12
N ARG A 468 13.30 2.83 -47.23
CA ARG A 468 14.69 3.17 -47.55
C ARG A 468 15.64 2.26 -46.78
N SER A 469 16.60 1.62 -47.43
CA SER A 469 17.53 0.71 -46.74
C SER A 469 18.49 1.44 -45.80
N THR A 470 18.90 0.78 -44.71
CA THR A 470 19.88 1.30 -43.73
C THR A 470 21.33 0.94 -44.06
N ASP A 471 21.55 0.07 -45.04
CA ASP A 471 22.87 -0.40 -45.49
C ASP A 471 23.70 0.65 -46.25
N GLY A 472 23.12 1.82 -46.53
CA GLY A 472 23.78 2.85 -47.32
C GLY A 472 23.99 2.47 -48.79
N SER A 473 23.29 1.44 -49.29
CA SER A 473 23.25 1.10 -50.72
C SER A 473 22.58 2.25 -51.46
N THR A 474 23.43 3.13 -51.99
CA THR A 474 23.04 4.49 -52.34
C THR A 474 22.21 4.49 -53.62
N VAL A 475 20.95 4.92 -53.50
CA VAL A 475 20.28 5.68 -54.57
C VAL A 475 21.07 6.99 -54.71
N GLY A 476 22.18 6.89 -55.42
CA GLY A 476 23.27 7.86 -55.44
C GLY A 476 24.25 7.53 -56.55
N VAL A 477 23.74 7.10 -57.71
CA VAL A 477 24.44 7.43 -58.96
C VAL A 477 24.59 8.95 -58.99
N SER A 478 25.83 9.44 -59.05
CA SER A 478 26.05 10.78 -59.55
C SER A 478 25.55 10.79 -60.99
N SER A 479 24.38 11.38 -61.19
CA SER A 479 23.87 11.65 -62.53
C SER A 479 24.87 12.60 -63.19
N ALA A 480 25.67 12.07 -64.12
CA ALA A 480 26.63 12.87 -64.86
C ALA A 480 25.88 14.03 -65.53
N ASN A 481 26.36 15.25 -65.29
CA ASN A 481 25.79 16.45 -65.86
C ASN A 481 26.41 16.71 -67.23
N ILE A 482 25.66 17.38 -68.12
CA ILE A 482 26.20 17.79 -69.41
C ILE A 482 27.40 18.71 -69.17
N GLY A 483 28.57 18.31 -69.68
CA GLY A 483 29.84 19.01 -69.48
C GLY A 483 30.78 18.39 -68.46
N ASP A 484 30.34 17.41 -67.65
CA ASP A 484 31.23 16.68 -66.75
C ASP A 484 32.37 16.02 -67.53
N ILE A 485 33.60 16.10 -67.01
CA ILE A 485 34.79 15.48 -67.59
C ILE A 485 35.26 14.32 -66.72
N LYS A 486 35.65 13.20 -67.33
CA LYS A 486 36.31 12.08 -66.64
C LYS A 486 37.53 11.55 -67.38
N ALA A 487 38.47 11.00 -66.62
CA ALA A 487 39.49 10.09 -67.14
C ALA A 487 38.97 8.65 -67.17
N SER A 488 39.35 7.86 -68.17
CA SER A 488 39.05 6.43 -68.24
C SER A 488 40.06 5.67 -69.12
N PHE A 489 40.20 4.36 -68.87
CA PHE A 489 40.88 3.45 -69.80
C PHE A 489 39.97 2.97 -70.95
N SER A 490 38.67 3.27 -70.91
CA SER A 490 37.73 2.99 -72.02
C SER A 490 38.24 3.60 -73.33
N VAL A 491 38.16 2.86 -74.43
CA VAL A 491 38.70 3.29 -75.74
C VAL A 491 37.67 3.95 -76.66
N SER A 492 36.37 3.72 -76.41
CA SER A 492 35.22 4.20 -77.19
C SER A 492 34.19 4.93 -76.34
N ASP A 493 33.29 5.67 -76.97
CA ASP A 493 32.14 6.32 -76.34
C ASP A 493 31.22 5.30 -75.66
N HIS A 494 30.60 5.67 -74.54
CA HIS A 494 29.80 4.74 -73.73
C HIS A 494 28.86 5.47 -72.76
N ASN A 495 27.62 5.00 -72.61
CA ASN A 495 26.66 5.47 -71.60
C ASN A 495 26.44 7.01 -71.55
N GLY A 496 26.55 7.70 -72.69
CA GLY A 496 26.43 9.16 -72.80
C GLY A 496 27.73 9.95 -72.61
N TRP A 497 28.85 9.25 -72.37
CA TRP A 497 30.20 9.80 -72.38
C TRP A 497 30.82 9.70 -73.76
N VAL A 498 31.27 10.83 -74.31
CA VAL A 498 31.91 10.95 -75.62
C VAL A 498 33.39 11.27 -75.42
N LYS A 499 34.27 10.55 -76.13
CA LYS A 499 35.73 10.67 -76.00
C LYS A 499 36.21 12.01 -76.55
N LEU A 500 37.07 12.72 -75.82
CA LEU A 500 37.70 13.96 -76.25
C LEU A 500 38.86 13.70 -77.22
N ASP A 501 38.53 13.34 -78.47
CA ASP A 501 39.48 13.00 -79.53
C ASP A 501 39.50 13.96 -80.73
N GLY A 502 38.76 15.07 -80.66
CA GLY A 502 38.76 16.08 -81.73
C GLY A 502 37.82 15.82 -82.91
N ARG A 503 36.96 14.79 -82.87
CA ARG A 503 36.07 14.46 -84.01
C ARG A 503 34.95 15.50 -84.25
N PRO A 504 34.37 15.57 -85.47
CA PRO A 504 33.27 16.50 -85.78
C PRO A 504 32.00 16.23 -84.98
N THR A 505 31.29 17.28 -84.53
CA THR A 505 30.00 17.14 -83.82
C THR A 505 28.86 16.62 -84.71
N GLY A 506 29.04 16.65 -86.03
CA GLY A 506 28.13 16.00 -86.98
C GLY A 506 28.05 14.47 -86.81
N GLY A 507 29.07 13.83 -86.23
CA GLY A 507 29.08 12.39 -85.93
C GLY A 507 28.41 12.01 -84.60
N LEU A 508 27.88 12.97 -83.83
CA LEU A 508 27.19 12.74 -82.56
C LEU A 508 25.67 12.59 -82.76
N THR A 509 24.99 12.01 -81.77
CA THR A 509 23.51 12.00 -81.75
C THR A 509 22.96 13.42 -81.72
N THR A 510 21.68 13.59 -82.09
CA THR A 510 21.01 14.91 -82.05
C THR A 510 21.07 15.55 -80.64
N THR A 511 20.83 14.75 -79.61
CA THR A 511 20.92 15.15 -78.19
C THR A 511 22.35 15.56 -77.82
N GLN A 512 23.34 14.71 -78.15
CA GLN A 512 24.75 14.98 -77.83
C GLN A 512 25.32 16.17 -78.59
N ARG A 513 24.87 16.42 -79.83
CA ARG A 513 25.23 17.62 -80.60
C ARG A 513 24.59 18.88 -80.00
N ALA A 514 23.36 18.83 -79.51
CA ALA A 514 22.75 19.94 -78.79
C ALA A 514 23.50 20.25 -77.49
N ALA A 515 23.85 19.21 -76.71
CA ALA A 515 24.69 19.32 -75.53
C ALA A 515 26.08 19.92 -75.85
N ALA A 516 26.78 19.39 -76.87
CA ALA A 516 28.08 19.89 -77.32
C ALA A 516 28.02 21.37 -77.72
N ASN A 517 27.00 21.77 -78.49
CA ASN A 517 26.77 23.16 -78.87
C ASN A 517 26.53 24.06 -77.66
N SER A 518 25.78 23.60 -76.65
CA SER A 518 25.54 24.36 -75.41
C SER A 518 26.82 24.58 -74.57
N LEU A 519 27.81 23.69 -74.69
CA LEU A 519 29.13 23.81 -74.08
C LEU A 519 30.12 24.61 -74.95
N GLY A 520 29.69 25.12 -76.11
CA GLY A 520 30.52 25.90 -77.04
C GLY A 520 31.27 25.08 -78.11
N PHE A 521 31.05 23.77 -78.20
CA PHE A 521 31.72 22.87 -79.15
C PHE A 521 31.00 22.86 -80.51
N ALA A 522 31.00 24.00 -81.22
CA ALA A 522 30.14 24.21 -82.39
C ALA A 522 30.39 23.28 -83.60
N SER A 523 31.63 22.84 -83.83
CA SER A 523 32.00 22.06 -85.04
C SER A 523 32.73 20.75 -84.73
N TYR A 524 33.53 20.73 -83.66
CA TYR A 524 34.33 19.58 -83.21
C TYR A 524 34.28 19.54 -81.68
N ILE A 525 34.29 18.34 -81.11
CA ILE A 525 34.53 18.19 -79.66
C ILE A 525 36.01 18.46 -79.35
N PRO A 526 36.38 18.84 -78.12
CA PRO A 526 37.79 19.05 -77.77
C PRO A 526 38.64 17.78 -77.98
N ASN A 527 39.91 17.97 -78.30
CA ASN A 527 40.90 16.89 -78.33
C ASN A 527 41.76 16.99 -77.06
N ALA A 528 41.82 15.93 -76.26
CA ALA A 528 42.63 15.88 -75.05
C ALA A 528 44.00 15.17 -75.25
N SER A 529 44.32 14.76 -76.48
CA SER A 529 45.58 14.08 -76.79
C SER A 529 46.80 14.92 -76.39
N ASN A 530 47.75 14.31 -75.69
CA ASN A 530 48.99 14.94 -75.18
C ASN A 530 48.77 16.25 -74.39
N SER A 531 47.57 16.47 -73.85
CA SER A 531 47.16 17.68 -73.15
C SER A 531 46.87 17.40 -71.68
N TYR A 532 47.07 18.39 -70.82
CA TYR A 532 46.62 18.37 -69.43
C TYR A 532 45.47 19.35 -69.26
N LEU A 533 44.52 19.03 -68.36
CA LEU A 533 43.42 19.95 -68.07
C LEU A 533 43.94 21.15 -67.28
N VAL A 534 43.65 22.35 -67.78
CA VAL A 534 43.99 23.63 -67.14
C VAL A 534 42.86 24.63 -67.39
N GLN A 535 42.68 25.57 -66.46
CA GLN A 535 41.79 26.72 -66.62
C GLN A 535 42.66 27.98 -66.66
N ASP A 536 43.00 28.44 -67.86
CA ASP A 536 43.97 29.51 -68.15
C ASP A 536 43.31 30.79 -68.70
N GLY A 537 41.97 30.86 -68.68
CA GLY A 537 41.20 31.98 -69.23
C GLY A 537 40.99 31.93 -70.75
N THR A 538 41.50 30.91 -71.45
CA THR A 538 41.24 30.71 -72.88
C THR A 538 39.88 30.05 -73.14
N ARG A 539 39.50 29.89 -74.42
CA ARG A 539 38.22 29.25 -74.78
C ARG A 539 38.22 27.79 -74.34
N LEU A 540 37.21 27.39 -73.57
CA LEU A 540 37.06 26.01 -73.07
C LEU A 540 37.23 24.98 -74.20
N GLY A 541 38.09 23.98 -73.96
CA GLY A 541 38.41 22.94 -74.94
C GLY A 541 39.46 23.30 -75.99
N SER A 542 40.17 24.43 -75.87
CA SER A 542 41.36 24.74 -76.67
C SER A 542 42.67 24.24 -76.02
N ILE A 543 43.69 23.98 -76.83
CA ILE A 543 45.02 23.50 -76.41
C ILE A 543 46.05 24.57 -76.81
N ASN A 544 46.67 25.25 -75.84
CA ASN A 544 47.43 26.48 -76.11
C ASN A 544 48.88 26.50 -75.57
N SER A 545 49.48 25.35 -75.17
CA SER A 545 50.81 25.34 -74.51
C SER A 545 51.65 24.04 -74.69
N ASN A 546 52.97 24.16 -74.48
CA ASN A 546 54.03 23.11 -74.42
C ASN A 546 54.84 23.28 -73.09
N ASN A 547 55.53 22.28 -72.49
CA ASN A 547 55.74 22.26 -71.01
C ASN A 547 57.17 21.92 -70.42
N SER A 548 57.79 22.73 -69.53
CA SER A 548 58.97 22.49 -68.61
C SER A 548 60.31 21.79 -69.08
N ARG A 549 61.52 22.36 -68.82
CA ARG A 549 62.83 21.98 -69.44
C ARG A 549 64.01 21.47 -68.55
N ILE A 550 65.07 20.87 -69.15
CA ILE A 550 66.44 20.63 -68.58
C ILE A 550 67.57 21.01 -69.59
N ILE A 551 68.68 21.61 -69.10
CA ILE A 551 69.85 22.11 -69.88
C ILE A 551 71.09 21.21 -69.69
N ALA A 552 71.70 20.75 -70.78
CA ALA A 552 73.01 20.06 -70.80
C ALA A 552 74.18 21.04 -70.98
N ARG A 553 75.43 20.63 -70.65
CA ARG A 553 76.59 21.56 -70.61
C ARG A 553 76.92 22.22 -71.96
N ASN A 554 76.64 21.55 -73.08
CA ASN A 554 76.78 22.08 -74.44
C ASN A 554 75.64 23.03 -74.87
N GLN A 555 74.62 23.21 -74.04
CA GLN A 555 73.53 24.18 -74.20
C GLN A 555 73.76 25.45 -73.36
N LEU A 556 74.94 25.58 -72.72
CA LEU A 556 75.40 26.80 -72.04
C LEU A 556 76.09 27.77 -73.03
N PRO A 557 76.12 29.09 -72.74
CA PRO A 557 76.86 30.08 -73.54
C PRO A 557 78.37 29.81 -73.57
N ASP A 558 79.01 30.10 -74.71
CA ASP A 558 80.45 29.94 -74.90
C ASP A 558 81.23 31.19 -74.44
N PHE A 559 81.90 31.12 -73.30
CA PHE A 559 82.85 32.14 -72.84
C PHE A 559 83.93 31.53 -71.92
N GLN A 560 85.04 32.26 -71.73
CA GLN A 560 86.14 31.90 -70.83
C GLN A 560 86.26 32.92 -69.68
N LEU A 561 86.84 32.49 -68.57
CA LEU A 561 87.22 33.35 -67.44
C LEU A 561 88.75 33.53 -67.44
N SER A 562 89.23 34.74 -67.15
CA SER A 562 90.67 35.08 -67.16
C SER A 562 91.05 36.02 -66.02
N GLY A 563 92.28 35.94 -65.53
CA GLY A 563 92.81 36.83 -64.49
C GLY A 563 94.35 36.95 -64.47
N THR A 564 94.84 37.99 -63.80
CA THR A 564 96.26 38.33 -63.63
C THR A 564 96.56 38.78 -62.20
N THR A 565 97.76 38.50 -61.71
CA THR A 565 98.25 38.96 -60.39
C THR A 565 99.25 40.12 -60.52
N SER A 566 99.24 41.03 -59.53
CA SER A 566 100.14 42.20 -59.48
C SER A 566 101.50 41.87 -58.86
N SER A 567 102.57 42.42 -59.44
CA SER A 567 103.97 42.15 -59.05
C SER A 567 104.41 42.89 -57.78
N ALA A 568 105.10 42.19 -56.88
CA ALA A 568 105.86 42.77 -55.77
C ALA A 568 107.27 42.18 -55.72
N GLU A 569 108.28 43.05 -55.53
CA GLU A 569 109.72 42.76 -55.57
C GLU A 569 110.21 41.90 -54.38
N PRO A 570 110.90 40.76 -54.61
CA PRO A 570 111.66 40.06 -53.58
C PRO A 570 113.18 40.24 -53.78
N THR A 571 113.84 40.99 -52.89
CA THR A 571 115.32 41.06 -52.86
C THR A 571 115.88 40.34 -51.62
N ILE A 572 116.86 39.47 -51.86
CA ILE A 572 117.49 38.59 -50.86
C ILE A 572 118.86 39.14 -50.47
N LYS A 573 119.22 39.11 -49.18
CA LYS A 573 120.56 39.48 -48.69
C LYS A 573 121.45 38.24 -48.55
N TYR A 574 122.73 38.37 -48.89
CA TYR A 574 123.77 37.38 -48.60
C TYR A 574 124.93 38.09 -47.90
N ASP A 575 125.52 37.42 -46.90
CA ASP A 575 126.57 37.97 -46.07
C ASP A 575 127.94 37.45 -46.55
N ILE A 576 128.74 38.30 -47.17
CA ILE A 576 130.15 37.99 -47.45
C ILE A 576 130.96 38.38 -46.23
N ILE A 577 130.79 37.56 -45.21
CA ILE A 577 131.80 37.32 -44.20
C ILE A 577 133.07 36.89 -44.95
N ASN A 578 134.20 37.59 -44.73
CA ASN A 578 135.57 37.05 -44.71
C ASN A 578 136.72 37.84 -45.43
N ASN A 579 137.91 37.23 -45.70
CA ASN A 579 139.30 37.74 -45.90
C ASN A 579 140.38 37.57 -44.76
N ASN A 580 141.26 38.53 -44.45
CA ASN A 580 140.96 39.58 -43.48
C ASN A 580 139.56 39.39 -42.91
N GLY A 581 139.31 38.51 -41.94
CA GLY A 581 140.01 37.98 -40.77
C GLY A 581 139.11 37.91 -39.49
N ARG A 582 138.05 38.73 -39.25
CA ARG A 582 137.44 39.73 -40.12
C ARG A 582 136.62 39.09 -41.29
N PRO A 583 136.22 37.77 -41.23
CA PRO A 583 136.86 36.40 -40.99
C PRO A 583 137.75 35.81 -42.12
N ALA A 584 138.15 34.52 -42.14
CA ALA A 584 139.13 33.79 -43.03
C ALA A 584 139.34 34.08 -44.57
N THR A 585 140.55 33.76 -45.08
CA THR A 585 141.22 34.08 -46.37
C THR A 585 141.11 33.07 -47.52
N ASP A 586 141.26 33.54 -48.77
CA ASP A 586 141.84 32.84 -49.94
C ASP A 586 141.52 31.33 -50.17
N THR A 587 140.26 31.01 -50.46
CA THR A 587 139.92 29.79 -51.23
C THR A 587 138.74 30.05 -52.16
N TYR A 588 138.96 29.77 -53.44
CA TYR A 588 138.06 29.96 -54.60
C TYR A 588 136.55 29.86 -54.32
N SER A 589 135.86 31.00 -54.30
CA SER A 589 134.40 31.04 -54.40
C SER A 589 133.96 31.12 -55.85
N TYR A 590 133.83 29.95 -56.51
CA TYR A 590 133.18 29.84 -57.81
C TYR A 590 131.66 29.63 -57.64
N THR A 591 130.92 30.70 -57.40
CA THR A 591 129.45 30.66 -57.48
C THR A 591 129.03 30.60 -58.95
N PHE A 592 129.10 29.40 -59.54
CA PHE A 592 128.62 29.15 -60.90
C PHE A 592 127.11 29.35 -60.97
N LEU A 593 126.71 30.55 -61.38
CA LEU A 593 125.38 30.81 -61.88
C LEU A 593 125.22 29.99 -63.17
N ALA A 594 124.48 28.87 -63.09
CA ALA A 594 124.27 27.97 -64.21
C ALA A 594 123.54 28.69 -65.36
N GLY A 595 124.30 29.18 -66.34
CA GLY A 595 123.74 29.90 -67.49
C GLY A 595 124.70 30.79 -68.29
N LYS A 596 125.82 31.27 -67.73
CA LYS A 596 126.77 32.09 -68.51
C LYS A 596 128.23 32.02 -68.04
N ILE A 597 129.13 31.72 -68.97
CA ILE A 597 130.59 31.71 -68.74
C ILE A 597 131.15 33.11 -69.00
N GLY A 598 131.87 33.65 -68.02
CA GLY A 598 132.68 34.86 -68.13
C GLY A 598 133.89 34.76 -67.21
N THR A 599 135.10 34.91 -67.74
CA THR A 599 136.36 34.61 -67.02
C THR A 599 136.86 35.81 -66.20
N GLY A 600 137.25 35.56 -64.95
CA GLY A 600 137.95 36.52 -64.08
C GLY A 600 138.59 35.81 -62.89
N THR A 601 139.85 36.12 -62.58
CA THR A 601 140.74 35.23 -61.81
C THR A 601 141.19 35.82 -60.46
N ARG A 602 140.98 35.04 -59.39
CA ARG A 602 141.57 35.07 -58.02
C ARG A 602 141.79 36.39 -57.25
N ASN A 603 141.07 36.46 -56.12
CA ASN A 603 141.58 36.51 -54.74
C ASN A 603 142.88 37.26 -54.40
N LEU A 604 142.79 38.26 -53.51
CA LEU A 604 143.44 38.30 -52.17
C LEU A 604 143.07 39.60 -51.40
N ASP A 605 141.86 39.60 -50.83
CA ASP A 605 141.63 39.96 -49.42
C ASP A 605 141.51 41.42 -48.87
N HIS A 606 140.54 42.23 -49.33
CA HIS A 606 139.82 43.18 -48.43
C HIS A 606 138.42 43.69 -48.92
N VAL A 607 137.36 43.34 -48.19
CA VAL A 607 136.00 43.97 -47.99
C VAL A 607 135.14 44.45 -49.19
N ASN A 608 133.88 43.99 -49.23
CA ASN A 608 132.58 44.73 -49.39
C ASN A 608 131.54 44.11 -50.38
N THR A 609 130.27 44.33 -50.02
CA THR A 609 128.95 43.91 -50.56
C THR A 609 128.75 43.77 -52.09
N ASN A 610 127.77 42.93 -52.49
CA ASN A 610 126.72 43.32 -53.46
C ASN A 610 125.55 42.30 -53.58
N VAL A 611 124.33 42.84 -53.68
CA VAL A 611 123.05 42.12 -53.81
C VAL A 611 122.61 42.05 -55.28
N LEU A 612 122.11 40.92 -55.78
CA LEU A 612 121.47 40.84 -57.10
C LEU A 612 119.95 41.03 -57.02
N TYR A 613 119.44 41.98 -57.81
CA TYR A 613 118.02 42.20 -58.10
C TYR A 613 117.56 41.28 -59.26
N GLN A 614 116.28 40.90 -59.28
CA GLN A 614 115.60 40.36 -60.47
C GLN A 614 114.40 41.22 -60.83
N ASN A 615 114.06 41.31 -62.12
CA ASN A 615 112.93 42.12 -62.58
C ASN A 615 111.57 41.56 -62.11
N PRO A 616 110.59 42.44 -61.84
CA PRO A 616 109.24 42.04 -61.48
C PRO A 616 108.54 41.38 -62.68
N HIS A 617 107.82 40.30 -62.43
CA HIS A 617 106.99 39.62 -63.43
C HIS A 617 105.60 39.30 -62.86
N SER A 618 104.66 39.00 -63.75
CA SER A 618 103.27 38.66 -63.40
C SER A 618 102.90 37.30 -64.00
N HIS A 619 101.88 36.67 -63.43
CA HIS A 619 101.29 35.45 -63.97
C HIS A 619 99.86 35.75 -64.44
N SER A 620 99.48 35.14 -65.57
CA SER A 620 98.13 35.17 -66.12
C SER A 620 97.59 33.74 -66.23
N PHE A 621 96.27 33.59 -66.16
CA PHE A 621 95.59 32.35 -66.49
C PHE A 621 94.26 32.62 -67.22
N ASN A 622 93.91 31.71 -68.12
CA ASN A 622 92.58 31.57 -68.71
C ASN A 622 92.03 30.18 -68.38
N THR A 623 90.72 30.06 -68.18
CA THR A 623 90.04 28.77 -68.07
C THR A 623 89.66 28.23 -69.44
N ASN A 624 89.42 26.92 -69.54
CA ASN A 624 88.68 26.36 -70.66
C ASN A 624 87.27 26.97 -70.76
N SER A 625 86.63 26.87 -71.93
CA SER A 625 85.26 27.35 -72.15
C SER A 625 84.25 26.66 -71.23
N VAL A 626 83.30 27.45 -70.71
CA VAL A 626 82.22 26.97 -69.82
C VAL A 626 81.32 25.92 -70.50
N ASN A 627 81.16 25.96 -71.83
CA ASN A 627 80.35 24.99 -72.56
C ASN A 627 81.15 23.76 -73.05
N GLY A 628 82.47 23.76 -72.89
CA GLY A 628 83.38 22.72 -73.38
C GLY A 628 84.03 23.00 -74.74
N GLY A 629 83.84 24.18 -75.33
CA GLY A 629 84.42 24.57 -76.63
C GLY A 629 83.66 24.00 -77.84
N VAL A 630 82.33 23.87 -77.72
CA VAL A 630 81.46 23.32 -78.76
C VAL A 630 80.38 24.33 -79.17
N ALA A 631 79.83 24.19 -80.38
CA ALA A 631 78.75 25.06 -80.85
C ALA A 631 77.48 24.92 -79.96
N GLN A 632 76.93 26.07 -79.54
CA GLN A 632 75.82 26.14 -78.59
C GLN A 632 74.52 25.51 -79.15
N GLN A 633 73.86 24.67 -78.33
CA GLN A 633 72.59 24.01 -78.67
C GLN A 633 71.38 24.56 -77.90
N SER A 634 70.17 24.36 -78.43
CA SER A 634 68.89 24.75 -77.82
C SER A 634 68.28 23.66 -76.90
N ILE A 635 67.50 24.07 -75.91
CA ILE A 635 66.99 23.28 -74.76
C ILE A 635 65.55 22.74 -75.03
N ASN A 636 65.12 21.59 -74.48
CA ASN A 636 63.75 21.01 -74.69
C ASN A 636 62.86 20.84 -73.42
N ILE A 637 61.54 20.82 -73.66
CA ILE A 637 60.36 20.76 -72.77
C ILE A 637 59.65 19.37 -72.77
N GLN A 638 59.37 18.75 -71.60
CA GLN A 638 58.15 17.95 -71.23
C GLN A 638 58.26 17.32 -69.79
N PRO A 639 57.21 17.33 -68.91
CA PRO A 639 57.18 16.53 -67.66
C PRO A 639 56.48 15.16 -67.82
N GLN A 640 56.70 14.22 -66.88
CA GLN A 640 56.13 12.86 -66.91
C GLN A 640 54.60 12.83 -66.78
N SER A 641 53.93 11.95 -67.55
CA SER A 641 52.47 11.83 -67.62
C SER A 641 51.99 10.37 -67.75
N LEU A 642 50.85 10.04 -67.15
CA LEU A 642 50.14 8.77 -67.34
C LEU A 642 49.09 8.92 -68.46
N SER A 643 49.11 8.03 -69.46
CA SER A 643 48.18 8.07 -70.59
C SER A 643 46.82 7.45 -70.23
N VAL A 644 45.76 8.27 -70.32
CA VAL A 644 44.35 7.89 -70.14
C VAL A 644 43.51 8.56 -71.22
N ASN A 645 42.36 7.98 -71.58
CA ASN A 645 41.40 8.62 -72.47
C ASN A 645 40.51 9.58 -71.65
N MET A 646 40.35 10.81 -72.11
CA MET A 646 39.43 11.77 -71.50
C MET A 646 38.07 11.72 -72.20
N PHE A 647 37.00 11.91 -71.43
CA PHE A 647 35.62 11.90 -71.92
C PHE A 647 34.84 13.08 -71.35
N VAL A 648 33.90 13.62 -72.14
CA VAL A 648 32.87 14.56 -71.71
C VAL A 648 31.51 13.89 -71.71
N TYR A 649 30.67 14.17 -70.71
CA TYR A 649 29.28 13.71 -70.73
C TYR A 649 28.40 14.67 -71.54
N LEU A 650 27.69 14.12 -72.53
CA LEU A 650 26.81 14.88 -73.45
C LEU A 650 25.37 14.34 -73.47
N GLY A 651 25.00 13.50 -72.50
CA GLY A 651 23.71 12.79 -72.48
C GLY A 651 23.73 11.49 -73.28
N LYS A 652 22.78 10.60 -72.95
CA LYS A 652 22.53 9.34 -73.68
C LYS A 652 21.77 9.60 -74.98
#